data_AF-A0A8T7CL43-F1
#
_entry.id   AF-A0A8T7CL43-F1
#
_cell.length_a   1.000
_cell.length_b   1.000
_cell.length_c   1.000
_cell.angle_alpha   90.00
_cell.angle_beta   90.00
_cell.angle_gamma   90.00
#
_symmetry.space_group_name_H-M   'P 1'
#
loop_
_entity.id
_entity.type
_entity.pdbx_description
1 polymer ?
#
loop_
_entity_poly.entity_id
_entity_poly.type
_entity_poly.pdbx_seq_one_letter_code
_entity_poly.pdbx_strand_id
1 'polypeptide(L)'
;MLLFLLAGLSGCPSKTGRSDIEPVAVTVNPTVTPDTFLRFDNTYTVAGTSLIDSAAYASAYFAAVDPNSERTTLAAWKAVNGFDSGADVNVTFRDTKDLGYGRDMYARVRIDGGIAIYVDNYVVQPLPGDATGYGPINLDAAINKDRRYQIGTNVIEYSPMDEADPSSDKIVKMFIFGPPEADGTQQRLLIADLDGRGKKHVPTTCFSCHGGSMYPLNSDGSFSGDTLRSAKMNILDPATFEFPAFTESQQLAGIKQINMMVYDHYLEMDQRPDIEQAKWDNSLAAELVIGAYGGDFSATNFDTSFVPEGWRQSADRPEGVELLYNEVVEPHCVNCHSLQASNSAKEYTAPVLFNDQQVNLANAVSFSSYEQFISYNDEIIDRVYRHARMPMSLLNYSKFWRNPEGPPALLASFLQGFDVLGANGRVIPPGKPVPLPGANRTVTSPVVQDASGSYLTERFAWTIVSKPNNATASLANANAAATTLTADTDGDYVLELRVSNAMGSSTARVTLTVDSAMIPAPSELTFANDIRAVLNDSSAGRSCASCHRAQSEFLGIPVYFDDSNPTLFQNVLERVNFRDPENSPLLHKPTKLQHGGGIALDRANSQDNDNYITLLNWIRNGAPCGSDPTFCSAGSLHQR
;
A
#
# COMPACT_ATOMS: atom_id res chain seq x y z
N MET A 1 12.58 -27.73 -65.74
CA MET A 1 13.80 -27.16 -65.16
C MET A 1 13.50 -26.91 -63.68
N LEU A 2 14.30 -27.53 -62.80
CA LEU A 2 14.27 -27.75 -61.33
C LEU A 2 13.36 -26.84 -60.42
N LEU A 3 12.65 -27.28 -59.35
CA LEU A 3 12.93 -28.05 -58.09
C LEU A 3 13.41 -27.23 -56.86
N PHE A 4 12.81 -27.56 -55.68
CA PHE A 4 13.14 -27.28 -54.25
C PHE A 4 12.71 -25.93 -53.59
N LEU A 5 12.21 -25.78 -52.33
CA LEU A 5 12.33 -26.35 -50.95
C LEU A 5 13.29 -25.54 -50.02
N LEU A 6 12.78 -25.18 -48.84
CA LEU A 6 13.40 -24.86 -47.52
C LEU A 6 14.58 -23.87 -47.32
N ALA A 7 14.35 -22.97 -46.34
CA ALA A 7 15.14 -22.63 -45.13
C ALA A 7 16.58 -22.10 -45.17
N GLY A 8 16.83 -21.06 -44.34
CA GLY A 8 18.05 -20.94 -43.53
C GLY A 8 18.75 -19.57 -43.50
N LEU A 9 18.66 -18.88 -42.34
CA LEU A 9 19.72 -18.17 -41.58
C LEU A 9 20.52 -17.06 -42.32
N SER A 10 20.90 -15.91 -41.78
CA SER A 10 21.06 -15.37 -40.42
C SER A 10 21.55 -13.92 -40.61
N GLY A 11 21.11 -12.97 -39.80
CA GLY A 11 21.65 -11.61 -39.84
C GLY A 11 20.99 -10.70 -38.82
N CYS A 12 21.58 -10.64 -37.63
CA CYS A 12 21.27 -9.68 -36.58
C CYS A 12 21.38 -8.23 -37.11
N PRO A 13 20.37 -7.35 -36.96
CA PRO A 13 20.58 -5.93 -37.05
C PRO A 13 20.60 -5.30 -35.65
N SER A 14 21.73 -4.66 -35.39
CA SER A 14 22.00 -3.65 -34.37
C SER A 14 20.81 -2.72 -34.09
N LYS A 15 20.48 -2.54 -32.81
CA LYS A 15 19.62 -1.47 -32.30
C LYS A 15 20.30 -0.11 -32.45
N THR A 16 20.19 0.52 -33.61
CA THR A 16 20.43 1.96 -33.77
C THR A 16 19.45 2.52 -34.80
N GLY A 17 18.44 3.27 -34.33
CA GLY A 17 17.49 3.97 -35.19
C GLY A 17 16.05 3.92 -34.67
N ARG A 18 15.78 4.67 -33.60
CA ARG A 18 14.39 5.00 -33.21
C ARG A 18 13.96 6.17 -34.11
N SER A 19 13.10 5.90 -35.08
CA SER A 19 12.33 6.92 -35.79
C SER A 19 10.87 6.74 -35.40
N ASP A 20 10.32 7.78 -34.79
CA ASP A 20 9.01 7.84 -34.19
C ASP A 20 7.90 7.71 -35.24
N ILE A 21 7.01 6.75 -35.00
CA ILE A 21 5.58 6.91 -35.26
C ILE A 21 4.90 6.34 -34.01
N GLU A 22 4.63 7.21 -33.03
CA GLU A 22 3.75 6.85 -31.93
C GLU A 22 2.37 6.49 -32.49
N PRO A 23 1.83 5.29 -32.20
CA PRO A 23 0.45 5.00 -32.53
C PRO A 23 -0.45 5.95 -31.74
N VAL A 24 -1.45 6.49 -32.44
CA VAL A 24 -2.48 7.41 -31.95
C VAL A 24 -2.87 7.11 -30.51
N ALA A 25 -2.71 8.11 -29.63
CA ALA A 25 -3.10 8.04 -28.23
C ALA A 25 -4.55 7.54 -28.12
N VAL A 26 -4.73 6.34 -27.56
CA VAL A 26 -6.00 5.98 -26.96
C VAL A 26 -6.16 6.94 -25.78
N THR A 27 -7.06 7.91 -25.89
CA THR A 27 -7.47 8.77 -24.79
C THR A 27 -7.97 7.88 -23.65
N VAL A 28 -7.10 7.63 -22.67
CA VAL A 28 -7.53 7.20 -21.34
C VAL A 28 -8.37 8.35 -20.82
N ASN A 29 -9.68 8.14 -20.68
CA ASN A 29 -10.57 9.17 -20.15
C ASN A 29 -10.04 9.59 -18.76
N PRO A 30 -9.61 10.85 -18.56
CA PRO A 30 -9.07 11.31 -17.28
C PRO A 30 -10.13 11.30 -16.16
N THR A 31 -11.40 11.15 -16.51
CA THR A 31 -12.55 11.16 -15.59
C THR A 31 -12.73 9.90 -14.74
N VAL A 32 -11.90 8.86 -14.88
CA VAL A 32 -12.01 7.63 -14.05
C VAL A 32 -10.64 7.08 -13.63
N THR A 33 -9.62 7.93 -13.45
CA THR A 33 -8.47 7.53 -12.61
C THR A 33 -8.88 7.70 -11.15
N PRO A 34 -8.79 6.67 -10.30
CA PRO A 34 -9.19 6.79 -8.90
C PRO A 34 -8.42 7.90 -8.17
N ASP A 35 -9.11 8.67 -7.35
CA ASP A 35 -8.50 9.60 -6.39
C ASP A 35 -7.98 8.84 -5.15
N THR A 36 -7.09 7.87 -5.38
CA THR A 36 -6.60 6.97 -4.33
C THR A 36 -5.08 6.84 -4.30
N PHE A 37 -4.37 7.45 -5.25
CA PHE A 37 -2.90 7.43 -5.28
C PHE A 37 -2.31 8.04 -4.00
N LEU A 38 -1.19 7.49 -3.54
CA LEU A 38 -0.54 7.87 -2.27
C LEU A 38 -1.45 7.86 -1.02
N ARG A 39 -2.65 7.26 -1.10
CA ARG A 39 -3.53 7.01 0.04
C ARG A 39 -3.45 5.53 0.37
N PHE A 40 -3.17 5.21 1.63
CA PHE A 40 -3.29 3.83 2.08
C PHE A 40 -4.76 3.41 2.00
N ASP A 41 -5.00 2.14 1.65
CA ASP A 41 -6.34 1.57 1.80
C ASP A 41 -6.71 1.64 3.28
N ASN A 42 -7.74 2.43 3.59
CA ASN A 42 -8.21 2.71 4.94
C ASN A 42 -8.27 1.45 5.82
N THR A 43 -7.30 1.29 6.73
CA THR A 43 -7.39 0.38 7.88
C THR A 43 -7.70 1.11 9.18
N TYR A 44 -7.66 2.45 9.18
CA TYR A 44 -7.81 3.26 10.40
C TYR A 44 -8.69 4.48 10.18
N THR A 45 -9.85 4.31 9.53
CA THR A 45 -10.83 5.39 9.38
C THR A 45 -12.01 5.16 10.32
N VAL A 46 -12.24 6.07 11.25
CA VAL A 46 -13.39 6.02 12.17
C VAL A 46 -14.35 7.15 11.81
N ALA A 47 -15.62 6.80 11.56
CA ALA A 47 -16.66 7.75 11.15
C ALA A 47 -16.25 8.67 9.97
N GLY A 48 -15.49 8.13 9.01
CA GLY A 48 -15.01 8.88 7.85
C GLY A 48 -13.76 9.75 8.09
N THR A 49 -13.18 9.75 9.29
CA THR A 49 -11.94 10.46 9.62
C THR A 49 -10.75 9.51 9.69
N SER A 50 -9.68 9.80 8.96
CA SER A 50 -8.43 9.03 9.02
C SER A 50 -7.68 9.29 10.32
N LEU A 51 -7.28 8.22 11.01
CA LEU A 51 -6.43 8.28 12.21
C LEU A 51 -4.93 8.38 11.89
N ILE A 52 -4.55 8.15 10.63
CA ILE A 52 -3.17 8.11 10.15
C ILE A 52 -2.87 9.15 9.07
N ASP A 53 -3.83 10.02 8.74
CA ASP A 53 -3.69 11.11 7.77
C ASP A 53 -4.49 12.33 8.26
N SER A 54 -3.93 13.03 9.24
CA SER A 54 -4.56 14.22 9.85
C SER A 54 -3.52 15.22 10.33
N ALA A 55 -3.96 16.46 10.58
CA ALA A 55 -3.08 17.50 11.12
C ALA A 55 -2.53 17.15 12.51
N ALA A 56 -3.30 16.44 13.34
CA ALA A 56 -2.85 15.94 14.63
C ALA A 56 -1.75 14.88 14.46
N TYR A 57 -1.94 13.95 13.50
CA TYR A 57 -0.94 12.94 13.17
C TYR A 57 0.38 13.56 12.70
N ALA A 58 0.31 14.54 11.80
CA ALA A 58 1.49 15.25 11.31
C ALA A 58 2.21 16.03 12.42
N SER A 59 1.45 16.68 13.30
CA SER A 59 2.02 17.45 14.41
C SER A 59 2.74 16.52 15.40
N ALA A 60 2.15 15.37 15.73
CA ALA A 60 2.78 14.36 16.58
C ALA A 60 4.05 13.78 15.94
N TYR A 61 4.03 13.53 14.62
CA TYR A 61 5.23 13.10 13.89
C TYR A 61 6.37 14.10 14.04
N PHE A 62 6.14 15.39 13.75
CA PHE A 62 7.20 16.40 13.87
C PHE A 62 7.62 16.68 15.31
N ALA A 63 6.71 16.54 16.29
CA ALA A 63 7.10 16.58 17.70
C ALA A 63 8.05 15.43 18.06
N ALA A 64 7.93 14.26 17.42
CA ALA A 64 8.80 13.12 17.63
C ALA A 64 10.13 13.21 16.88
N VAL A 65 10.14 13.65 15.61
CA VAL A 65 11.36 13.67 14.77
C VAL A 65 12.14 14.99 14.80
N ASP A 66 11.52 16.08 15.28
CA ASP A 66 12.13 17.42 15.39
C ASP A 66 11.64 18.14 16.67
N PRO A 67 11.89 17.57 17.88
CA PRO A 67 11.35 18.09 19.13
C PRO A 67 11.80 19.52 19.46
N ASN A 68 12.99 19.91 18.99
CA ASN A 68 13.59 21.23 19.21
C ASN A 68 13.27 22.24 18.10
N SER A 69 12.45 21.88 17.09
CA SER A 69 12.09 22.75 15.97
C SER A 69 13.28 23.24 15.14
N GLU A 70 14.32 22.43 15.00
CA GLU A 70 15.55 22.75 14.28
C GLU A 70 15.42 22.57 12.76
N ARG A 71 14.34 21.93 12.29
CA ARG A 71 14.10 21.59 10.88
C ARG A 71 12.84 22.25 10.33
N THR A 72 12.55 23.47 10.78
CA THR A 72 11.36 24.24 10.37
C THR A 72 11.52 24.93 9.01
N THR A 73 12.75 25.14 8.54
CA THR A 73 13.06 25.64 7.18
C THR A 73 14.07 24.74 6.49
N LEU A 74 14.09 24.77 5.14
CA LEU A 74 15.07 23.98 4.37
C LEU A 74 16.51 24.38 4.73
N ALA A 75 16.76 25.68 4.96
CA ALA A 75 18.08 26.18 5.34
C ALA A 75 18.52 25.62 6.70
N ALA A 76 17.62 25.62 7.69
CA ALA A 76 17.91 25.04 9.00
C ALA A 76 18.16 23.52 8.92
N TRP A 77 17.33 22.80 8.15
CA TRP A 77 17.55 21.37 7.90
C TRP A 77 18.91 21.10 7.23
N LYS A 78 19.29 21.91 6.23
CA LYS A 78 20.60 21.81 5.55
C LYS A 78 21.76 22.04 6.52
N ALA A 79 21.65 23.02 7.42
CA ALA A 79 22.66 23.30 8.44
C ALA A 79 22.83 22.12 9.41
N VAL A 80 21.74 21.58 9.95
CA VAL A 80 21.78 20.39 10.84
C VAL A 80 22.40 19.17 10.14
N ASN A 81 22.21 19.04 8.84
CA ASN A 81 22.73 17.93 8.04
C ASN A 81 24.11 18.19 7.40
N GLY A 82 24.76 19.32 7.71
CA GLY A 82 26.13 19.61 7.27
C GLY A 82 26.27 20.02 5.80
N PHE A 83 25.18 20.41 5.13
CA PHE A 83 25.22 20.87 3.74
C PHE A 83 25.92 22.23 3.56
N ASP A 84 26.24 22.95 4.64
CA ASP A 84 27.09 24.14 4.59
C ASP A 84 28.49 23.84 4.03
N SER A 85 28.93 22.58 4.13
CA SER A 85 30.19 22.09 3.55
C SER A 85 30.03 21.54 2.12
N GLY A 86 28.84 21.68 1.52
CA GLY A 86 28.48 21.09 0.23
C GLY A 86 27.88 19.69 0.33
N ALA A 87 27.45 19.16 -0.81
CA ALA A 87 26.98 17.77 -0.95
C ALA A 87 28.12 16.88 -1.42
N ASP A 88 28.06 15.58 -1.09
CA ASP A 88 29.03 14.59 -1.56
C ASP A 88 28.69 14.15 -2.99
N VAL A 89 27.39 14.08 -3.30
CA VAL A 89 26.87 13.70 -4.62
C VAL A 89 25.77 14.66 -5.03
N ASN A 90 25.76 15.04 -6.31
CA ASN A 90 24.66 15.76 -6.93
C ASN A 90 24.27 15.07 -8.24
N VAL A 91 22.97 14.89 -8.45
CA VAL A 91 22.41 14.35 -9.68
C VAL A 91 21.17 15.13 -10.11
N THR A 92 21.03 15.37 -11.42
CA THR A 92 19.89 16.02 -12.04
C THR A 92 19.28 15.09 -13.09
N PHE A 93 17.99 14.80 -12.95
CA PHE A 93 17.28 13.87 -13.82
C PHE A 93 15.78 14.18 -13.85
N ARG A 94 15.04 13.55 -14.76
CA ARG A 94 13.58 13.51 -14.74
C ARG A 94 13.13 12.09 -14.46
N ASP A 95 12.32 11.92 -13.43
CA ASP A 95 11.68 10.63 -13.18
C ASP A 95 10.58 10.39 -14.23
N THR A 96 10.47 9.18 -14.76
CA THR A 96 9.42 8.84 -15.73
C THR A 96 8.41 7.84 -15.20
N LYS A 97 8.68 7.13 -14.09
CA LYS A 97 7.76 6.11 -13.55
C LYS A 97 6.74 6.70 -12.56
N ASP A 98 7.08 7.73 -11.79
CA ASP A 98 6.23 8.27 -10.72
C ASP A 98 5.41 9.52 -11.10
N LEU A 99 5.99 10.70 -10.93
CA LEU A 99 5.32 12.00 -11.10
C LEU A 99 5.93 12.84 -12.22
N GLY A 100 6.98 12.37 -12.92
CA GLY A 100 7.45 13.11 -14.09
C GLY A 100 8.26 14.35 -13.78
N TYR A 101 8.60 14.57 -12.51
CA TYR A 101 9.28 15.77 -12.03
C TYR A 101 10.71 15.82 -12.55
N GLY A 102 11.13 17.02 -12.93
CA GLY A 102 12.55 17.32 -12.97
C GLY A 102 13.05 17.38 -11.54
N ARG A 103 14.16 16.72 -11.25
CA ARG A 103 14.71 16.56 -9.92
C ARG A 103 16.16 16.97 -9.93
N ASP A 104 16.52 17.82 -8.97
CA ASP A 104 17.92 18.14 -8.65
C ASP A 104 18.18 17.64 -7.22
N MET A 105 18.86 16.49 -7.13
CA MET A 105 19.04 15.70 -5.92
C MET A 105 20.47 15.84 -5.40
N TYR A 106 20.61 15.94 -4.09
CA TYR A 106 21.87 16.11 -3.38
C TYR A 106 21.92 15.14 -2.22
N ALA A 107 23.01 14.39 -2.10
CA ALA A 107 23.22 13.43 -1.02
C ALA A 107 24.50 13.75 -0.26
N ARG A 108 24.51 13.43 1.03
CA ARG A 108 25.64 13.59 1.92
C ARG A 108 25.66 12.50 2.98
N VAL A 109 26.85 11.99 3.30
CA VAL A 109 27.11 11.19 4.50
C VAL A 109 27.34 12.14 5.67
N ARG A 110 26.53 11.96 6.71
CA ARG A 110 26.59 12.75 7.94
C ARG A 110 27.79 12.35 8.79
N ILE A 111 28.19 13.22 9.72
CA ILE A 111 29.34 12.98 10.60
C ILE A 111 29.11 11.80 11.58
N ASP A 112 27.86 11.50 11.88
CA ASP A 112 27.41 10.36 12.69
C ASP A 112 27.27 9.06 11.86
N GLY A 113 27.74 9.07 10.60
CA GLY A 113 27.58 7.97 9.66
C GLY A 113 26.15 7.79 9.15
N GLY A 114 25.24 8.72 9.45
CA GLY A 114 23.92 8.79 8.83
C GLY A 114 23.97 9.28 7.39
N ILE A 115 22.81 9.38 6.74
CA ILE A 115 22.67 9.85 5.35
C ILE A 115 21.68 11.00 5.33
N ALA A 116 21.93 12.03 4.53
CA ALA A 116 20.98 13.11 4.31
C ALA A 116 20.84 13.38 2.81
N ILE A 117 19.60 13.45 2.33
CA ILE A 117 19.28 13.68 0.92
C ILE A 117 18.22 14.77 0.83
N TYR A 118 18.43 15.75 -0.04
CA TYR A 118 17.36 16.67 -0.46
C TYR A 118 17.19 16.67 -1.97
N VAL A 119 15.95 16.89 -2.41
CA VAL A 119 15.56 16.86 -3.81
C VAL A 119 14.69 18.07 -4.12
N ASP A 120 15.21 18.97 -4.93
CA ASP A 120 14.43 20.08 -5.49
C ASP A 120 13.59 19.56 -6.66
N ASN A 121 12.29 19.80 -6.61
CA ASN A 121 11.33 19.27 -7.59
C ASN A 121 10.79 20.36 -8.50
N TYR A 122 10.80 20.09 -9.81
CA TYR A 122 10.46 21.06 -10.85
C TYR A 122 9.36 20.52 -11.77
N VAL A 123 8.34 21.36 -12.02
CA VAL A 123 7.24 21.04 -12.93
C VAL A 123 6.82 22.27 -13.74
N VAL A 124 6.83 22.13 -15.06
CA VAL A 124 6.37 23.14 -16.02
C VAL A 124 4.94 22.76 -16.46
N GLN A 125 3.96 23.30 -15.73
CA GLN A 125 2.50 23.17 -15.92
C GLN A 125 1.93 21.73 -16.09
N PRO A 126 1.43 21.11 -15.02
CA PRO A 126 0.34 20.14 -15.12
C PRO A 126 -1.02 20.85 -14.98
N LEU A 127 -2.01 20.47 -15.79
CA LEU A 127 -3.41 20.65 -15.40
C LEU A 127 -3.70 19.68 -14.24
N PRO A 128 -4.45 20.07 -13.19
CA PRO A 128 -4.77 19.15 -12.08
C PRO A 128 -5.39 17.85 -12.60
N GLY A 129 -4.79 16.70 -12.24
CA GLY A 129 -5.25 15.38 -12.65
C GLY A 129 -4.87 14.93 -14.08
N ASP A 130 -4.10 15.74 -14.83
CA ASP A 130 -3.65 15.41 -16.19
C ASP A 130 -2.18 15.00 -16.22
N ALA A 131 -1.91 13.75 -16.59
CA ALA A 131 -0.56 13.20 -16.72
C ALA A 131 0.24 13.79 -17.89
N THR A 132 -0.38 14.50 -18.85
CA THR A 132 0.30 15.01 -20.06
C THR A 132 1.22 16.20 -19.79
N GLY A 133 1.04 16.91 -18.66
CA GLY A 133 1.95 17.99 -18.21
C GLY A 133 3.30 17.48 -17.66
N TYR A 134 3.43 16.17 -17.47
CA TYR A 134 4.65 15.53 -16.99
C TYR A 134 5.56 15.16 -18.17
N GLY A 135 6.03 16.19 -18.89
CA GLY A 135 6.85 16.07 -20.10
C GLY A 135 8.36 16.31 -19.88
N PRO A 136 9.19 16.04 -20.90
CA PRO A 136 10.66 16.23 -20.83
C PRO A 136 11.09 17.65 -20.41
N ILE A 137 10.25 18.66 -20.65
CA ILE A 137 10.51 20.05 -20.26
C ILE A 137 10.77 20.24 -18.74
N ASN A 138 10.29 19.33 -17.90
CA ASN A 138 10.58 19.37 -16.47
C ASN A 138 12.08 19.16 -16.20
N LEU A 139 12.76 18.36 -17.02
CA LEU A 139 14.21 18.18 -16.96
C LEU A 139 14.93 19.51 -17.24
N ASP A 140 14.49 20.26 -18.25
CA ASP A 140 15.06 21.57 -18.58
C ASP A 140 14.90 22.56 -17.42
N ALA A 141 13.74 22.57 -16.75
CA ALA A 141 13.52 23.40 -15.58
C ALA A 141 14.47 23.04 -14.42
N ALA A 142 14.73 21.75 -14.20
CA ALA A 142 15.68 21.28 -13.19
C ALA A 142 17.13 21.62 -13.54
N ILE A 143 17.55 21.41 -14.80
CA ILE A 143 18.89 21.78 -15.30
C ILE A 143 19.16 23.27 -15.08
N ASN A 144 18.17 24.12 -15.37
CA ASN A 144 18.29 25.56 -15.22
C ASN A 144 18.02 26.06 -13.79
N LYS A 145 17.64 25.16 -12.87
CA LYS A 145 17.22 25.48 -11.49
C LYS A 145 16.21 26.62 -11.45
N ASP A 146 15.24 26.55 -12.36
CA ASP A 146 14.29 27.64 -12.56
C ASP A 146 13.26 27.68 -11.43
N ARG A 147 13.47 28.60 -10.49
CA ARG A 147 12.63 28.77 -9.29
C ARG A 147 11.15 29.05 -9.60
N ARG A 148 10.81 29.50 -10.81
CA ARG A 148 9.41 29.69 -11.21
C ARG A 148 8.65 28.37 -11.27
N TYR A 149 9.36 27.28 -11.47
CA TYR A 149 8.81 25.93 -11.62
C TYR A 149 9.19 25.01 -10.47
N GLN A 150 9.95 25.49 -9.47
CA GLN A 150 10.27 24.73 -8.28
C GLN A 150 9.02 24.66 -7.38
N ILE A 151 8.42 23.47 -7.28
CA ILE A 151 7.18 23.26 -6.53
C ILE A 151 7.42 22.93 -5.05
N GLY A 152 8.66 22.64 -4.68
CA GLY A 152 9.07 22.34 -3.32
C GLY A 152 10.31 21.45 -3.27
N THR A 153 10.75 21.16 -2.05
CA THR A 153 11.92 20.34 -1.77
C THR A 153 11.53 19.22 -0.82
N ASN A 154 11.74 17.98 -1.25
CA ASN A 154 11.56 16.81 -0.39
C ASN A 154 12.92 16.46 0.22
N VAL A 155 12.95 16.12 1.50
CA VAL A 155 14.19 15.72 2.16
C VAL A 155 13.97 14.46 2.97
N ILE A 156 15.05 13.68 3.09
CA ILE A 156 15.11 12.51 3.95
C ILE A 156 16.45 12.53 4.68
N GLU A 157 16.44 12.25 5.97
CA GLU A 157 17.65 11.94 6.74
C GLU A 157 17.52 10.58 7.43
N TYR A 158 18.60 9.81 7.43
CA TYR A 158 18.80 8.65 8.27
C TYR A 158 19.71 9.08 9.42
N SER A 159 19.14 9.33 10.60
CA SER A 159 19.83 9.89 11.77
C SER A 159 19.25 9.34 13.08
N PRO A 160 19.95 9.48 14.23
CA PRO A 160 19.50 8.96 15.52
C PRO A 160 18.06 9.37 15.86
N MET A 161 17.26 8.43 16.34
CA MET A 161 15.87 8.67 16.73
C MET A 161 15.78 9.70 17.85
N ASP A 162 16.66 9.59 18.85
CA ASP A 162 16.89 10.61 19.87
C ASP A 162 18.21 11.34 19.56
N GLU A 163 18.11 12.60 19.15
CA GLU A 163 19.28 13.43 18.82
C GLU A 163 20.15 13.74 20.06
N ALA A 164 19.61 13.59 21.27
CA ALA A 164 20.38 13.73 22.51
C ALA A 164 21.14 12.44 22.88
N ASP A 165 20.79 11.31 22.28
CA ASP A 165 21.44 10.01 22.46
C ASP A 165 21.96 9.48 21.12
N PRO A 166 23.24 9.72 20.78
CA PRO A 166 23.85 9.20 19.55
C PRO A 166 23.89 7.68 19.44
N SER A 167 23.63 6.95 20.54
CA SER A 167 23.52 5.49 20.54
C SER A 167 22.11 4.98 20.27
N SER A 168 21.12 5.87 20.23
CA SER A 168 19.76 5.52 19.81
C SER A 168 19.73 5.06 18.35
N ASP A 169 18.75 4.22 18.03
CA ASP A 169 18.62 3.70 16.66
C ASP A 169 18.42 4.83 15.68
N LYS A 170 19.14 4.78 14.56
CA LYS A 170 18.88 5.71 13.47
C LYS A 170 17.56 5.37 12.79
N ILE A 171 16.79 6.37 12.38
CA ILE A 171 15.51 6.19 11.67
C ILE A 171 15.48 7.08 10.44
N VAL A 172 14.60 6.74 9.49
CA VAL A 172 14.35 7.55 8.29
C VAL A 172 13.34 8.66 8.65
N LYS A 173 13.83 9.90 8.75
CA LYS A 173 13.01 11.11 9.00
C LYS A 173 12.79 11.83 7.69
N MET A 174 11.55 12.26 7.41
CA MET A 174 11.17 12.89 6.14
C MET A 174 10.54 14.24 6.39
N PHE A 175 10.88 15.21 5.54
CA PHE A 175 10.28 16.54 5.57
C PHE A 175 9.96 16.99 4.14
N ILE A 176 8.91 17.78 4.02
CA ILE A 176 8.56 18.46 2.77
C ILE A 176 8.64 19.95 3.05
N PHE A 177 9.39 20.67 2.22
CA PHE A 177 9.45 22.12 2.25
C PHE A 177 8.73 22.69 1.03
N GLY A 178 7.94 23.73 1.25
CA GLY A 178 7.20 24.42 0.18
C GLY A 178 8.12 25.07 -0.86
N PRO A 179 7.53 25.62 -1.92
CA PRO A 179 8.29 26.42 -2.89
C PRO A 179 8.94 27.64 -2.21
N PRO A 180 10.04 28.18 -2.76
CA PRO A 180 10.68 29.37 -2.20
C PRO A 180 9.71 30.55 -2.11
N GLU A 181 9.62 31.16 -0.93
CA GLU A 181 8.94 32.42 -0.72
C GLU A 181 9.68 33.58 -1.40
N ALA A 182 9.11 34.79 -1.35
CA ALA A 182 9.69 35.97 -1.99
C ALA A 182 11.09 36.33 -1.45
N ASP A 183 11.37 36.00 -0.19
CA ASP A 183 12.68 36.16 0.46
C ASP A 183 13.62 34.96 0.21
N GLY A 184 13.15 33.92 -0.48
CA GLY A 184 13.87 32.68 -0.76
C GLY A 184 13.74 31.62 0.34
N THR A 185 13.03 31.89 1.42
CA THR A 185 12.79 30.92 2.51
C THR A 185 11.87 29.80 2.04
N GLN A 186 12.16 28.57 2.43
CA GLN A 186 11.29 27.42 2.18
C GLN A 186 10.85 26.83 3.52
N GLN A 187 9.56 26.95 3.84
CA GLN A 187 8.96 26.52 5.10
C GLN A 187 8.58 25.05 5.07
N ARG A 188 8.71 24.37 6.22
CA ARG A 188 8.24 23.00 6.38
C ARG A 188 6.71 22.94 6.26
N LEU A 189 6.22 21.98 5.48
CA LEU A 189 4.80 21.71 5.31
C LEU A 189 4.36 20.53 6.20
N LEU A 190 3.15 20.65 6.77
CA LEU A 190 2.47 19.54 7.44
C LEU A 190 1.65 18.67 6.46
N ILE A 191 1.35 19.23 5.29
CA ILE A 191 0.45 18.65 4.30
C ILE A 191 0.93 19.04 2.90
N ALA A 192 0.91 18.10 1.96
CA ALA A 192 1.36 18.31 0.58
C ALA A 192 0.39 17.68 -0.41
N ASP A 193 0.28 18.27 -1.60
CA ASP A 193 -0.44 17.69 -2.74
C ASP A 193 0.60 17.34 -3.82
N LEU A 194 1.20 16.17 -3.68
CA LEU A 194 2.32 15.76 -4.54
C LEU A 194 1.85 15.27 -5.91
N ASP A 195 0.59 14.88 -6.07
CA ASP A 195 0.06 14.24 -7.28
C ASP A 195 -1.10 15.01 -7.93
N GLY A 196 -1.41 16.20 -7.42
CA GLY A 196 -2.54 17.02 -7.89
C GLY A 196 -3.90 16.41 -7.58
N ARG A 197 -3.95 15.50 -6.60
CA ARG A 197 -5.11 14.68 -6.23
C ARG A 197 -5.44 14.82 -4.74
N GLY A 198 -5.37 16.07 -4.29
CA GLY A 198 -5.74 16.43 -2.94
C GLY A 198 -4.59 16.28 -1.95
N LYS A 199 -4.66 17.13 -0.94
CA LYS A 199 -3.64 17.26 0.08
C LYS A 199 -3.61 16.05 1.02
N LYS A 200 -2.41 15.60 1.36
CA LYS A 200 -2.11 14.45 2.23
C LYS A 200 -1.11 14.87 3.30
N HIS A 201 -1.27 14.42 4.54
CA HIS A 201 -0.39 14.82 5.63
C HIS A 201 0.94 14.07 5.59
N VAL A 202 1.99 14.72 6.10
CA VAL A 202 3.28 14.08 6.37
C VAL A 202 3.18 13.41 7.75
N PRO A 203 3.66 12.17 7.95
CA PRO A 203 4.50 11.37 7.05
C PRO A 203 3.74 10.43 6.12
N THR A 204 2.42 10.39 6.17
CA THR A 204 1.57 9.41 5.45
C THR A 204 1.91 9.31 3.97
N THR A 205 1.99 10.47 3.30
CA THR A 205 2.32 10.51 1.87
C THR A 205 3.71 9.97 1.57
N CYS A 206 4.69 10.15 2.47
CA CYS A 206 6.06 9.69 2.29
C CYS A 206 6.18 8.19 2.58
N PHE A 207 5.55 7.72 3.66
CA PHE A 207 5.61 6.33 4.10
C PHE A 207 5.03 5.37 3.06
N SER A 208 4.07 5.83 2.26
CA SER A 208 3.50 5.05 1.15
C SER A 208 4.54 4.57 0.14
N CYS A 209 5.55 5.39 -0.16
CA CYS A 209 6.62 5.07 -1.10
C CYS A 209 7.85 4.44 -0.44
N HIS A 210 7.96 4.54 0.88
CA HIS A 210 9.16 4.19 1.64
C HIS A 210 8.94 2.99 2.58
N GLY A 211 7.89 2.20 2.35
CA GLY A 211 7.64 0.97 3.10
C GLY A 211 7.33 1.17 4.58
N GLY A 212 6.76 2.33 4.94
CA GLY A 212 6.42 2.66 6.32
C GLY A 212 5.12 1.97 6.78
N SER A 213 5.18 1.29 7.92
CA SER A 213 4.03 0.72 8.62
C SER A 213 3.43 1.79 9.53
N MET A 214 2.24 2.28 9.19
CA MET A 214 1.59 3.36 9.95
C MET A 214 0.59 2.82 10.95
N TYR A 215 0.76 3.20 12.20
CA TYR A 215 -0.21 2.97 13.28
C TYR A 215 -0.84 4.31 13.70
N PRO A 216 -2.08 4.31 14.23
CA PRO A 216 -2.66 5.48 14.89
C PRO A 216 -1.76 6.07 15.98
N LEU A 217 -2.07 7.28 16.43
CA LEU A 217 -1.39 7.87 17.60
C LEU A 217 -1.62 7.00 18.84
N ASN A 218 -0.64 6.99 19.73
CA ASN A 218 -0.76 6.37 21.04
C ASN A 218 -1.89 7.02 21.84
N SER A 219 -2.35 6.37 22.90
CA SER A 219 -3.45 6.89 23.74
C SER A 219 -3.15 8.23 24.41
N ASP A 220 -1.87 8.59 24.58
CA ASP A 220 -1.40 9.88 25.08
C ASP A 220 -1.24 10.95 23.97
N GLY A 221 -1.56 10.60 22.71
CA GLY A 221 -1.41 11.46 21.54
C GLY A 221 0.00 11.49 20.94
N SER A 222 0.96 10.75 21.50
CA SER A 222 2.32 10.66 20.96
C SER A 222 2.37 9.79 19.70
N PHE A 223 3.41 10.03 18.89
CA PHE A 223 3.64 9.26 17.67
C PHE A 223 4.27 7.90 17.99
N SER A 224 3.84 6.86 17.28
CA SER A 224 4.29 5.49 17.52
C SER A 224 5.78 5.32 17.16
N GLY A 225 6.58 4.85 18.13
CA GLY A 225 7.99 4.51 17.91
C GLY A 225 8.20 3.38 16.89
N ASP A 226 7.26 2.43 16.84
CA ASP A 226 7.25 1.38 15.82
C ASP A 226 7.04 1.94 14.41
N THR A 227 6.14 2.92 14.28
CA THR A 227 5.91 3.61 13.01
C THR A 227 7.19 4.29 12.55
N LEU A 228 7.92 4.97 13.45
CA LEU A 228 9.19 5.64 13.14
C LEU A 228 10.29 4.68 12.67
N ARG A 229 10.30 3.45 13.18
CA ARG A 229 11.33 2.44 12.87
C ARG A 229 11.07 1.66 11.58
N SER A 230 9.91 1.84 10.96
CA SER A 230 9.45 0.99 9.85
C SER A 230 9.90 1.45 8.45
N ALA A 231 10.05 2.76 8.26
CA ALA A 231 10.36 3.36 6.97
C ALA A 231 11.80 3.06 6.52
N LYS A 232 11.99 2.97 5.20
CA LYS A 232 13.24 2.59 4.54
C LYS A 232 13.62 3.62 3.49
N MET A 233 14.91 3.78 3.22
CA MET A 233 15.35 4.48 2.01
C MET A 233 14.97 3.66 0.77
N ASN A 234 14.59 4.30 -0.33
CA ASN A 234 14.28 3.60 -1.57
C ASN A 234 15.51 3.59 -2.51
N ILE A 235 15.65 2.53 -3.30
CA ILE A 235 16.69 2.43 -4.32
C ILE A 235 16.34 3.34 -5.49
N LEU A 236 17.35 3.83 -6.18
CA LEU A 236 17.19 4.61 -7.41
C LEU A 236 17.37 3.68 -8.60
N ASP A 237 16.34 3.50 -9.41
CA ASP A 237 16.37 2.74 -10.66
C ASP A 237 16.68 3.66 -11.85
N PRO A 238 17.91 3.63 -12.40
CA PRO A 238 18.30 4.49 -13.52
C PRO A 238 17.50 4.24 -14.79
N ALA A 239 16.89 3.06 -14.96
CA ALA A 239 16.07 2.76 -16.14
C ALA A 239 14.82 3.65 -16.25
N THR A 240 14.46 4.29 -15.14
CA THR A 240 13.27 5.14 -15.01
C THR A 240 13.56 6.61 -15.24
N PHE A 241 14.83 6.97 -15.38
CA PHE A 241 15.28 8.36 -15.40
C PHE A 241 15.66 8.81 -16.80
N GLU A 242 15.30 10.05 -17.11
CA GLU A 242 15.83 10.79 -18.25
C GLU A 242 16.90 11.77 -17.76
N PHE A 243 18.04 11.78 -18.44
CA PHE A 243 19.22 12.56 -18.05
C PHE A 243 19.55 13.65 -19.07
N PRO A 244 20.29 14.71 -18.67
CA PRO A 244 20.87 15.64 -19.61
C PRO A 244 21.88 14.93 -20.52
N ALA A 245 21.72 15.04 -21.84
CA ALA A 245 22.45 14.24 -22.82
C ALA A 245 24.00 14.29 -22.70
N PHE A 246 24.57 15.40 -22.22
CA PHE A 246 26.02 15.56 -22.10
C PHE A 246 26.60 15.16 -20.75
N THR A 247 25.77 14.81 -19.76
CA THR A 247 26.22 14.45 -18.40
C THR A 247 25.75 13.07 -17.95
N GLU A 248 25.00 12.33 -18.77
CA GLU A 248 24.41 11.03 -18.44
C GLU A 248 25.37 10.08 -17.69
N SER A 249 26.60 9.87 -18.21
CA SER A 249 27.60 9.04 -17.54
C SER A 249 27.95 9.51 -16.12
N GLN A 250 28.04 10.83 -15.90
CA GLN A 250 28.32 11.40 -14.59
C GLN A 250 27.09 11.26 -13.66
N GLN A 251 25.89 11.45 -14.20
CA GLN A 251 24.64 11.25 -13.48
C GLN A 251 24.51 9.81 -13.00
N LEU A 252 24.75 8.83 -13.88
CA LEU A 252 24.73 7.41 -13.54
C LEU A 252 25.76 7.04 -12.47
N ALA A 253 26.97 7.62 -12.53
CA ALA A 253 27.98 7.42 -11.48
C ALA A 253 27.53 7.98 -10.13
N GLY A 254 26.89 9.15 -10.11
CA GLY A 254 26.30 9.73 -8.91
C GLY A 254 25.15 8.89 -8.35
N ILE A 255 24.24 8.41 -9.22
CA ILE A 255 23.14 7.52 -8.81
C ILE A 255 23.68 6.24 -8.19
N LYS A 256 24.74 5.66 -8.75
CA LYS A 256 25.42 4.49 -8.16
C LYS A 256 25.93 4.80 -6.75
N GLN A 257 26.56 5.96 -6.53
CA GLN A 257 27.03 6.35 -5.20
C GLN A 257 25.88 6.50 -4.19
N ILE A 258 24.75 7.09 -4.60
CA ILE A 258 23.56 7.18 -3.75
C ILE A 258 23.00 5.79 -3.44
N ASN A 259 22.93 4.89 -4.42
CA ASN A 259 22.51 3.51 -4.23
C ASN A 259 23.43 2.74 -3.26
N MET A 260 24.75 2.99 -3.28
CA MET A 260 25.68 2.44 -2.29
C MET A 260 25.36 2.96 -0.88
N MET A 261 25.10 4.27 -0.72
CA MET A 261 24.70 4.83 0.58
C MET A 261 23.40 4.17 1.09
N VAL A 262 22.40 4.00 0.21
CA VAL A 262 21.13 3.34 0.57
C VAL A 262 21.35 1.88 0.97
N TYR A 263 22.21 1.16 0.26
CA TYR A 263 22.55 -0.22 0.57
C TYR A 263 23.28 -0.35 1.92
N ASP A 264 24.23 0.55 2.23
CA ASP A 264 24.91 0.57 3.54
C ASP A 264 23.92 0.79 4.69
N HIS A 265 22.90 1.63 4.47
CA HIS A 265 21.79 1.80 5.42
C HIS A 265 21.00 0.51 5.63
N TYR A 266 20.73 -0.28 4.58
CA TYR A 266 20.10 -1.59 4.73
C TYR A 266 20.95 -2.52 5.60
N LEU A 267 22.26 -2.59 5.37
CA LEU A 267 23.18 -3.40 6.17
C LEU A 267 23.21 -2.97 7.64
N GLU A 268 23.10 -1.67 7.94
CA GLU A 268 23.03 -1.18 9.33
C GLU A 268 21.71 -1.60 10.00
N MET A 269 20.60 -1.48 9.28
CA MET A 269 19.29 -1.89 9.80
C MET A 269 19.19 -3.41 10.02
N ASP A 270 19.87 -4.22 9.20
CA ASP A 270 19.98 -5.69 9.35
C ASP A 270 20.73 -6.11 10.64
N GLN A 271 21.31 -5.17 11.39
CA GLN A 271 21.98 -5.44 12.67
C GLN A 271 21.12 -5.15 13.89
N ARG A 272 19.88 -4.67 13.72
CA ARG A 272 18.97 -4.37 14.85
C ARG A 272 18.58 -5.64 15.63
N PRO A 273 18.10 -5.53 16.88
CA PRO A 273 17.58 -6.69 17.60
C PRO A 273 16.40 -7.35 16.87
N ASP A 274 16.27 -8.67 16.95
CA ASP A 274 15.25 -9.46 16.22
C ASP A 274 13.81 -8.96 16.41
N ILE A 275 13.47 -8.48 17.61
CA ILE A 275 12.14 -7.93 17.91
C ILE A 275 11.83 -6.65 17.11
N GLU A 276 12.86 -5.89 16.75
CA GLU A 276 12.77 -4.71 15.90
C GLU A 276 12.89 -5.06 14.42
N GLN A 277 13.76 -6.02 14.07
CA GLN A 277 13.88 -6.53 12.70
C GLN A 277 12.57 -7.16 12.21
N ALA A 278 11.77 -7.74 13.10
CA ALA A 278 10.50 -8.32 12.73
C ALA A 278 9.59 -7.35 11.94
N LYS A 279 9.64 -6.04 12.17
CA LYS A 279 8.77 -5.09 11.46
C LYS A 279 9.33 -4.64 10.11
N TRP A 280 10.44 -5.22 9.66
CA TRP A 280 11.21 -4.71 8.54
C TRP A 280 11.91 -5.83 7.76
N ASP A 281 11.90 -5.76 6.44
CA ASP A 281 12.66 -6.64 5.54
C ASP A 281 13.01 -5.82 4.28
N ASN A 282 14.29 -5.72 3.97
CA ASN A 282 14.79 -5.04 2.77
C ASN A 282 15.28 -6.02 1.69
N SER A 283 15.19 -7.33 1.93
CA SER A 283 16.02 -8.34 1.27
C SER A 283 15.91 -8.28 -0.26
N LEU A 284 14.69 -8.10 -0.78
CA LEU A 284 14.48 -7.90 -2.21
C LEU A 284 15.12 -6.60 -2.72
N ALA A 285 14.91 -5.47 -2.03
CA ALA A 285 15.50 -4.20 -2.43
C ALA A 285 17.04 -4.26 -2.44
N ALA A 286 17.64 -4.90 -1.44
CA ALA A 286 19.07 -5.15 -1.38
C ALA A 286 19.57 -6.05 -2.52
N GLU A 287 18.89 -7.18 -2.78
CA GLU A 287 19.21 -8.08 -3.88
C GLU A 287 19.18 -7.37 -5.24
N LEU A 288 18.14 -6.56 -5.48
CA LEU A 288 17.96 -5.85 -6.74
C LEU A 288 19.08 -4.84 -6.99
N VAL A 289 19.37 -3.98 -6.02
CA VAL A 289 20.38 -2.94 -6.22
C VAL A 289 21.78 -3.53 -6.34
N ILE A 290 22.13 -4.51 -5.49
CA ILE A 290 23.47 -5.10 -5.55
C ILE A 290 23.64 -5.96 -6.80
N GLY A 291 22.62 -6.72 -7.17
CA GLY A 291 22.59 -7.58 -8.35
C GLY A 291 22.71 -6.78 -9.64
N ALA A 292 21.98 -5.67 -9.75
CA ALA A 292 22.07 -4.75 -10.89
C ALA A 292 23.46 -4.09 -11.04
N TYR A 293 24.28 -4.08 -9.98
CA TYR A 293 25.67 -3.63 -10.04
C TYR A 293 26.71 -4.76 -9.91
N GLY A 294 26.36 -5.99 -10.27
CA GLY A 294 27.30 -7.10 -10.38
C GLY A 294 27.57 -7.87 -9.08
N GLY A 295 26.74 -7.68 -8.04
CA GLY A 295 26.78 -8.43 -6.79
C GLY A 295 27.67 -7.84 -5.69
N ASP A 296 28.45 -6.80 -6.00
CA ASP A 296 29.36 -6.13 -5.05
C ASP A 296 29.60 -4.64 -5.42
N PHE A 297 28.73 -4.06 -6.24
CA PHE A 297 28.94 -2.75 -6.87
C PHE A 297 30.19 -2.65 -7.75
N SER A 298 30.79 -3.75 -8.23
CA SER A 298 31.92 -3.71 -9.17
C SER A 298 31.53 -3.27 -10.58
N ALA A 299 30.29 -3.52 -11.01
CA ALA A 299 29.84 -3.13 -12.35
C ALA A 299 29.75 -1.60 -12.47
N THR A 300 30.25 -1.06 -13.58
CA THR A 300 30.16 0.39 -13.84
C THR A 300 28.74 0.81 -14.17
N ASN A 301 28.03 -0.01 -14.96
CA ASN A 301 26.68 0.27 -15.44
C ASN A 301 25.66 -0.51 -14.62
N PHE A 302 24.47 0.07 -14.49
CA PHE A 302 23.31 -0.61 -13.92
C PHE A 302 22.73 -1.59 -14.94
N ASP A 303 22.58 -2.85 -14.56
CA ASP A 303 21.96 -3.89 -15.38
C ASP A 303 20.43 -3.81 -15.26
N THR A 304 19.79 -3.20 -16.26
CA THR A 304 18.33 -3.09 -16.34
C THR A 304 17.63 -4.42 -16.66
N SER A 305 18.38 -5.51 -16.87
CA SER A 305 17.86 -6.85 -17.14
C SER A 305 18.09 -7.82 -16.00
N PHE A 306 18.58 -7.34 -14.85
CA PHE A 306 18.78 -8.17 -13.68
C PHE A 306 17.45 -8.77 -13.20
N VAL A 307 17.41 -10.11 -13.10
CA VAL A 307 16.29 -10.85 -12.54
C VAL A 307 16.72 -11.47 -11.19
N PRO A 308 16.02 -11.15 -10.08
CA PRO A 308 16.31 -11.74 -8.77
C PRO A 308 16.05 -13.25 -8.77
N GLU A 309 16.71 -13.98 -7.88
CA GLU A 309 16.70 -15.44 -7.83
C GLU A 309 15.27 -16.03 -7.76
N GLY A 310 14.39 -15.39 -6.97
CA GLY A 310 12.99 -15.79 -6.84
C GLY A 310 12.15 -15.67 -8.11
N TRP A 311 12.66 -15.01 -9.15
CA TRP A 311 11.95 -14.78 -10.41
C TRP A 311 12.58 -15.46 -11.63
N ARG A 312 13.77 -16.04 -11.49
CA ARG A 312 14.44 -16.76 -12.58
C ARG A 312 13.64 -17.99 -13.00
N GLN A 313 13.66 -18.31 -14.29
CA GLN A 313 12.98 -19.49 -14.83
C GLN A 313 13.53 -20.77 -14.20
N SER A 314 12.64 -21.64 -13.74
CA SER A 314 12.94 -22.98 -13.24
C SER A 314 11.98 -24.01 -13.84
N ALA A 315 12.23 -25.30 -13.56
CA ALA A 315 11.32 -26.38 -13.97
C ALA A 315 9.97 -26.35 -13.25
N ASP A 316 9.92 -25.74 -12.06
CA ASP A 316 8.73 -25.67 -11.21
C ASP A 316 7.92 -24.38 -11.42
N ARG A 317 8.42 -23.46 -12.26
CA ARG A 317 7.75 -22.19 -12.60
C ARG A 317 7.16 -22.26 -14.00
N PRO A 318 6.02 -21.60 -14.25
CA PRO A 318 5.47 -21.51 -15.60
C PRO A 318 6.46 -20.87 -16.57
N GLU A 319 6.38 -21.25 -17.85
CA GLU A 319 7.16 -20.63 -18.92
C GLU A 319 6.83 -19.14 -19.02
N GLY A 320 7.86 -18.30 -19.18
CA GLY A 320 7.70 -16.86 -19.32
C GLY A 320 7.64 -16.10 -18.00
N VAL A 321 8.00 -16.73 -16.87
CA VAL A 321 8.02 -16.06 -15.55
C VAL A 321 8.98 -14.86 -15.51
N GLU A 322 10.13 -14.94 -16.19
CA GLU A 322 11.06 -13.81 -16.31
C GLU A 322 10.50 -12.69 -17.19
N LEU A 323 9.68 -13.03 -18.19
CA LEU A 323 8.99 -12.03 -19.00
C LEU A 323 7.92 -11.31 -18.19
N LEU A 324 7.14 -12.05 -17.38
CA LEU A 324 6.22 -11.46 -16.41
C LEU A 324 6.96 -10.53 -15.45
N TYR A 325 8.13 -10.93 -14.97
CA TYR A 325 8.93 -10.07 -14.10
C TYR A 325 9.36 -8.78 -14.79
N ASN A 326 10.03 -8.90 -15.93
CA ASN A 326 10.64 -7.76 -16.64
C ASN A 326 9.62 -6.78 -17.26
N GLU A 327 8.44 -7.27 -17.66
CA GLU A 327 7.43 -6.45 -18.34
C GLU A 327 6.28 -6.01 -17.42
N VAL A 328 6.11 -6.67 -16.26
CA VAL A 328 5.02 -6.36 -15.31
C VAL A 328 5.56 -6.04 -13.92
N VAL A 329 6.24 -6.99 -13.27
CA VAL A 329 6.49 -6.89 -11.83
C VAL A 329 7.56 -5.86 -11.50
N GLU A 330 8.72 -5.89 -12.17
CA GLU A 330 9.76 -4.85 -12.01
C GLU A 330 9.21 -3.47 -12.31
N PRO A 331 8.63 -3.21 -13.52
CA PRO A 331 8.32 -1.83 -13.90
C PRO A 331 7.15 -1.24 -13.13
N HIS A 332 6.24 -2.10 -12.63
CA HIS A 332 4.95 -1.65 -12.11
C HIS A 332 4.70 -1.97 -10.63
N CYS A 333 5.42 -2.92 -10.02
CA CYS A 333 5.14 -3.36 -8.64
C CYS A 333 6.34 -3.19 -7.70
N VAL A 334 7.54 -3.56 -8.15
CA VAL A 334 8.73 -3.73 -7.28
C VAL A 334 9.10 -2.46 -6.52
N ASN A 335 9.07 -1.29 -7.15
CA ASN A 335 9.49 -0.04 -6.52
C ASN A 335 8.74 0.29 -5.20
N CYS A 336 7.49 -0.17 -5.09
CA CYS A 336 6.73 -0.06 -3.84
C CYS A 336 6.86 -1.35 -3.02
N HIS A 337 6.63 -2.51 -3.63
CA HIS A 337 6.51 -3.78 -2.92
C HIS A 337 7.82 -4.24 -2.26
N SER A 338 8.98 -3.98 -2.85
CA SER A 338 10.29 -4.43 -2.32
C SER A 338 10.61 -3.92 -0.92
N LEU A 339 9.93 -2.87 -0.44
CA LEU A 339 10.11 -2.27 0.88
C LEU A 339 8.96 -2.57 1.87
N GLN A 340 7.92 -3.27 1.44
CA GLN A 340 6.70 -3.50 2.24
C GLN A 340 6.77 -4.75 3.13
N ALA A 341 7.84 -5.54 3.05
CA ALA A 341 7.98 -6.76 3.83
C ALA A 341 8.44 -6.50 5.29
N SER A 342 8.21 -7.50 6.15
CA SER A 342 8.46 -7.49 7.59
C SER A 342 8.87 -8.87 8.12
N ASN A 343 10.02 -9.06 8.76
CA ASN A 343 10.39 -10.38 9.31
C ASN A 343 9.48 -10.98 10.43
N SER A 344 8.35 -10.36 10.77
CA SER A 344 7.39 -10.75 11.80
C SER A 344 6.94 -12.19 11.62
N ALA A 345 7.23 -13.02 12.63
CA ALA A 345 6.88 -14.44 12.64
C ALA A 345 7.33 -15.23 11.39
N LYS A 346 8.34 -14.75 10.66
CA LYS A 346 8.84 -15.37 9.42
C LYS A 346 9.32 -16.80 9.64
N GLU A 347 10.08 -17.03 10.71
CA GLU A 347 10.62 -18.35 11.08
C GLU A 347 9.55 -19.35 11.51
N TYR A 348 8.38 -18.86 11.91
CA TYR A 348 7.26 -19.66 12.38
C TYR A 348 6.22 -19.90 11.27
N THR A 349 6.39 -19.27 10.11
CA THR A 349 5.49 -19.44 8.97
C THR A 349 5.70 -20.79 8.31
N ALA A 350 4.74 -21.69 8.51
CA ALA A 350 4.73 -22.99 7.86
C ALA A 350 4.79 -22.82 6.34
N PRO A 351 5.73 -23.49 5.65
CA PRO A 351 5.82 -23.38 4.20
C PRO A 351 4.60 -24.03 3.55
N VAL A 352 4.18 -23.49 2.42
CA VAL A 352 3.18 -24.11 1.56
C VAL A 352 3.87 -24.81 0.40
N LEU A 353 3.20 -25.80 -0.19
CA LEU A 353 3.71 -26.50 -1.37
C LEU A 353 3.24 -25.81 -2.64
N PHE A 354 4.19 -25.37 -3.45
CA PHE A 354 3.96 -24.99 -4.85
C PHE A 354 4.76 -25.95 -5.72
N ASN A 355 4.08 -26.76 -6.53
CA ASN A 355 4.72 -27.76 -7.40
C ASN A 355 5.77 -28.62 -6.65
N ASP A 356 5.35 -29.18 -5.51
CA ASP A 356 6.18 -29.97 -4.59
C ASP A 356 7.38 -29.21 -3.94
N GLN A 357 7.54 -27.92 -4.20
CA GLN A 357 8.52 -27.06 -3.53
C GLN A 357 7.93 -26.39 -2.29
N GLN A 358 8.67 -26.41 -1.19
CA GLN A 358 8.31 -25.67 0.01
C GLN A 358 8.63 -24.18 -0.16
N VAL A 359 7.60 -23.34 -0.08
CA VAL A 359 7.72 -21.89 -0.18
C VAL A 359 7.24 -21.26 1.11
N ASN A 360 8.08 -20.41 1.70
CA ASN A 360 7.65 -19.57 2.82
C ASN A 360 6.93 -18.33 2.28
N LEU A 361 5.67 -18.15 2.68
CA LEU A 361 4.84 -17.00 2.32
C LEU A 361 4.88 -15.87 3.34
N ALA A 362 5.72 -15.99 4.37
CA ALA A 362 6.14 -14.83 5.13
C ALA A 362 6.73 -13.82 4.15
N ASN A 363 6.32 -12.56 4.29
CA ASN A 363 6.75 -11.48 3.41
C ASN A 363 6.31 -11.58 1.96
N ALA A 364 5.29 -12.40 1.63
CA ALA A 364 4.83 -12.49 0.25
C ALA A 364 4.46 -11.14 -0.37
N VAL A 365 4.14 -10.12 0.43
CA VAL A 365 3.89 -8.74 -0.04
C VAL A 365 5.09 -8.09 -0.74
N SER A 366 6.33 -8.55 -0.50
CA SER A 366 7.49 -8.04 -1.24
C SER A 366 7.53 -8.48 -2.68
N PHE A 367 6.83 -9.58 -3.01
CA PHE A 367 6.92 -10.24 -4.30
C PHE A 367 8.37 -10.65 -4.63
N SER A 368 9.14 -11.13 -3.65
CA SER A 368 10.53 -11.55 -3.90
C SER A 368 10.64 -12.79 -4.78
N SER A 369 9.58 -13.59 -4.88
CA SER A 369 9.50 -14.71 -5.81
C SER A 369 8.16 -14.79 -6.55
N TYR A 370 8.14 -15.57 -7.64
CA TYR A 370 6.92 -15.88 -8.38
C TYR A 370 5.85 -16.49 -7.48
N GLU A 371 6.23 -17.43 -6.61
CA GLU A 371 5.31 -18.16 -5.74
C GLU A 371 4.68 -17.23 -4.68
N GLN A 372 5.48 -16.31 -4.15
CA GLN A 372 4.97 -15.26 -3.27
C GLN A 372 4.02 -14.31 -3.99
N PHE A 373 4.35 -13.90 -5.21
CA PHE A 373 3.49 -13.04 -6.03
C PHE A 373 2.16 -13.71 -6.36
N ILE A 374 2.17 -14.93 -6.90
CA ILE A 374 0.95 -15.62 -7.32
C ILE A 374 0.10 -16.08 -6.14
N SER A 375 0.64 -16.12 -4.91
CA SER A 375 -0.16 -16.34 -3.70
C SER A 375 -1.24 -15.27 -3.47
N TYR A 376 -1.12 -14.11 -4.13
CA TYR A 376 -2.14 -13.04 -4.15
C TYR A 376 -3.04 -13.08 -5.40
N ASN A 377 -3.20 -14.23 -6.06
CA ASN A 377 -3.94 -14.35 -7.32
C ASN A 377 -5.28 -13.57 -7.32
N ASP A 378 -6.13 -13.84 -6.33
CA ASP A 378 -7.47 -13.25 -6.22
C ASP A 378 -7.38 -11.75 -5.92
N GLU A 379 -6.47 -11.37 -5.02
CA GLU A 379 -6.24 -9.98 -4.62
C GLU A 379 -5.66 -9.15 -5.76
N ILE A 380 -4.84 -9.73 -6.65
CA ILE A 380 -4.33 -9.08 -7.85
C ILE A 380 -5.48 -8.84 -8.82
N ILE A 381 -6.32 -9.85 -9.09
CA ILE A 381 -7.52 -9.68 -9.95
C ILE A 381 -8.37 -8.54 -9.41
N ASP A 382 -8.66 -8.58 -8.11
CA ASP A 382 -9.51 -7.60 -7.44
C ASP A 382 -8.92 -6.18 -7.45
N ARG A 383 -7.70 -6.01 -6.93
CA ARG A 383 -7.08 -4.70 -6.73
C ARG A 383 -6.62 -4.05 -8.03
N VAL A 384 -6.05 -4.81 -8.97
CA VAL A 384 -5.55 -4.29 -10.24
C VAL A 384 -6.70 -4.09 -11.23
N TYR A 385 -7.49 -5.14 -11.49
CA TYR A 385 -8.44 -5.15 -12.62
C TYR A 385 -9.86 -4.69 -12.26
N ARG A 386 -10.27 -4.76 -10.99
CA ARG A 386 -11.61 -4.32 -10.59
C ARG A 386 -11.58 -2.94 -9.93
N HIS A 387 -10.63 -2.71 -9.02
CA HIS A 387 -10.63 -1.53 -8.17
C HIS A 387 -9.80 -0.35 -8.67
N ALA A 388 -9.02 -0.54 -9.75
CA ALA A 388 -8.07 0.47 -10.25
C ALA A 388 -7.08 0.94 -9.17
N ARG A 389 -6.77 0.07 -8.20
CA ARG A 389 -5.94 0.42 -7.03
C ARG A 389 -4.47 0.13 -7.24
N MET A 390 -4.07 -0.52 -8.32
CA MET A 390 -2.67 -0.79 -8.58
C MET A 390 -2.39 -0.63 -10.07
N PRO A 391 -1.19 -0.12 -10.44
CA PRO A 391 -0.16 0.45 -9.54
C PRO A 391 -0.57 1.78 -8.85
N MET A 392 -0.10 2.01 -7.62
CA MET A 392 -0.47 3.19 -6.79
C MET A 392 0.32 4.48 -7.10
N SER A 393 0.81 4.63 -8.32
CA SER A 393 1.43 5.87 -8.82
C SER A 393 0.80 6.30 -10.14
N LEU A 394 0.64 7.62 -10.32
CA LEU A 394 -0.11 8.20 -11.44
C LEU A 394 0.45 7.80 -12.81
N LEU A 395 1.72 8.10 -13.07
CA LEU A 395 2.32 7.81 -14.37
C LEU A 395 2.45 6.30 -14.57
N ASN A 396 2.80 5.58 -13.52
CA ASN A 396 2.93 4.13 -13.55
C ASN A 396 1.61 3.45 -13.93
N TYR A 397 0.51 3.84 -13.28
CA TYR A 397 -0.84 3.38 -13.60
C TYR A 397 -1.22 3.70 -15.03
N SER A 398 -0.97 4.94 -15.46
CA SER A 398 -1.29 5.38 -16.82
C SER A 398 -0.49 4.59 -17.85
N LYS A 399 0.79 4.32 -17.61
CA LYS A 399 1.66 3.51 -18.47
C LYS A 399 1.21 2.05 -18.54
N PHE A 400 0.88 1.44 -17.40
CA PHE A 400 0.41 0.06 -17.32
C PHE A 400 -0.87 -0.12 -18.14
N TRP A 401 -1.85 0.76 -17.97
CA TRP A 401 -3.15 0.66 -18.64
C TRP A 401 -3.20 1.27 -20.05
N ARG A 402 -2.14 1.95 -20.52
CA ARG A 402 -2.07 2.55 -21.86
C ARG A 402 -2.21 1.51 -22.97
N ASN A 403 -1.70 0.31 -22.76
CA ASN A 403 -1.85 -0.82 -23.67
C ASN A 403 -2.38 -2.04 -22.91
N PRO A 404 -3.71 -2.21 -22.79
CA PRO A 404 -4.31 -3.35 -22.10
C PRO A 404 -3.88 -4.72 -22.64
N GLU A 405 -3.40 -4.78 -23.87
CA GLU A 405 -2.91 -5.99 -24.54
C GLU A 405 -1.43 -6.30 -24.28
N GLY A 406 -0.72 -5.39 -23.62
CA GLY A 406 0.67 -5.55 -23.22
C GLY A 406 0.78 -6.05 -21.78
N PRO A 407 1.37 -5.26 -20.86
CA PRO A 407 1.55 -5.68 -19.46
C PRO A 407 0.29 -6.19 -18.75
N PRO A 408 -0.91 -5.59 -18.91
CA PRO A 408 -2.12 -6.12 -18.28
C PRO A 408 -2.54 -7.49 -18.83
N ALA A 409 -2.54 -7.70 -20.15
CA ALA A 409 -2.85 -9.02 -20.71
C ALA A 409 -1.80 -10.08 -20.31
N LEU A 410 -0.52 -9.69 -20.25
CA LEU A 410 0.54 -10.58 -19.79
C LEU A 410 0.33 -10.96 -18.32
N LEU A 411 0.04 -10.01 -17.43
CA LEU A 411 -0.28 -10.33 -16.04
C LEU A 411 -1.51 -11.24 -15.94
N ALA A 412 -2.59 -10.91 -16.65
CA ALA A 412 -3.82 -11.70 -16.66
C ALA A 412 -3.59 -13.16 -17.08
N SER A 413 -2.62 -13.45 -17.97
CA SER A 413 -2.36 -14.83 -18.40
C SER A 413 -1.75 -15.72 -17.31
N PHE A 414 -1.17 -15.14 -16.25
CA PHE A 414 -0.66 -15.90 -15.11
C PHE A 414 -1.69 -16.04 -13.98
N LEU A 415 -2.80 -15.31 -14.03
CA LEU A 415 -3.82 -15.30 -12.99
C LEU A 415 -4.88 -16.40 -13.24
N GLN A 416 -4.94 -17.38 -12.35
CA GLN A 416 -5.92 -18.45 -12.41
C GLN A 416 -7.33 -17.90 -12.20
N GLY A 417 -8.28 -18.32 -13.03
CA GLY A 417 -9.68 -17.91 -12.91
C GLY A 417 -9.97 -16.48 -13.37
N PHE A 418 -9.03 -15.84 -14.08
CA PHE A 418 -9.21 -14.49 -14.59
C PHE A 418 -10.46 -14.35 -15.48
N ASP A 419 -11.31 -13.37 -15.16
CA ASP A 419 -12.62 -13.17 -15.78
C ASP A 419 -12.91 -11.70 -16.18
N VAL A 420 -11.94 -10.79 -16.00
CA VAL A 420 -12.14 -9.37 -16.26
C VAL A 420 -11.91 -9.05 -17.74
N LEU A 421 -12.84 -9.52 -18.57
CA LEU A 421 -12.78 -9.43 -20.03
C LEU A 421 -13.92 -8.58 -20.60
N GLY A 422 -13.61 -7.87 -21.68
CA GLY A 422 -14.60 -7.19 -22.51
C GLY A 422 -15.41 -8.19 -23.36
N ALA A 423 -16.44 -7.69 -24.05
CA ALA A 423 -17.29 -8.51 -24.92
C ALA A 423 -16.53 -9.19 -26.08
N ASN A 424 -15.35 -8.68 -26.42
CA ASN A 424 -14.45 -9.23 -27.43
C ASN A 424 -13.45 -10.26 -26.84
N GLY A 425 -13.57 -10.63 -25.57
CA GLY A 425 -12.67 -11.57 -24.89
C GLY A 425 -11.30 -11.00 -24.54
N ARG A 426 -11.14 -9.67 -24.61
CA ARG A 426 -9.87 -8.98 -24.33
C ARG A 426 -9.86 -8.36 -22.94
N VAL A 427 -8.67 -8.19 -22.36
CA VAL A 427 -8.50 -7.48 -21.08
C VAL A 427 -8.97 -6.04 -21.24
N ILE A 428 -9.75 -5.57 -20.27
CA ILE A 428 -10.23 -4.19 -20.22
C ILE A 428 -9.63 -3.47 -19.02
N PRO A 429 -9.40 -2.14 -19.13
CA PRO A 429 -9.02 -1.35 -17.98
C PRO A 429 -10.15 -1.32 -16.93
N PRO A 430 -9.82 -1.17 -15.65
CA PRO A 430 -10.79 -0.97 -14.59
C PRO A 430 -11.54 0.37 -14.82
N GLY A 431 -12.76 0.47 -14.29
CA GLY A 431 -13.62 1.64 -14.51
C GLY A 431 -15.11 1.37 -14.29
N LYS A 432 -15.52 0.10 -14.35
CA LYS A 432 -16.88 -0.30 -13.95
C LYS A 432 -17.03 -0.19 -12.43
N PRO A 433 -18.19 0.27 -11.94
CA PRO A 433 -18.44 0.33 -10.50
C PRO A 433 -18.50 -1.08 -9.92
N VAL A 434 -17.98 -1.26 -8.71
CA VAL A 434 -17.95 -2.56 -8.02
C VAL A 434 -18.82 -2.48 -6.77
N PRO A 435 -19.99 -3.13 -6.76
CA PRO A 435 -20.89 -3.12 -5.61
C PRO A 435 -20.36 -4.03 -4.51
N LEU A 436 -20.21 -3.48 -3.31
CA LEU A 436 -19.90 -4.24 -2.09
C LEU A 436 -21.07 -4.17 -1.11
N PRO A 437 -22.12 -5.00 -1.29
CA PRO A 437 -23.28 -5.02 -0.41
C PRO A 437 -23.02 -5.68 0.95
N GLY A 438 -21.79 -6.16 1.21
CA GLY A 438 -21.41 -6.92 2.42
C GLY A 438 -21.67 -8.43 2.30
N ALA A 439 -21.26 -9.16 3.33
CA ALA A 439 -21.45 -10.60 3.45
C ALA A 439 -22.82 -10.97 4.01
N ASN A 440 -23.27 -12.18 3.65
CA ASN A 440 -24.46 -12.80 4.25
C ASN A 440 -24.25 -12.97 5.76
N ARG A 441 -25.26 -12.60 6.55
CA ARG A 441 -25.19 -12.71 8.01
C ARG A 441 -26.57 -12.68 8.66
N THR A 442 -26.62 -13.21 9.88
CA THR A 442 -27.79 -13.13 10.76
C THR A 442 -27.81 -11.79 11.49
N VAL A 443 -28.99 -11.18 11.59
CA VAL A 443 -29.20 -9.81 12.12
C VAL A 443 -30.55 -9.69 12.84
N THR A 444 -30.71 -8.66 13.65
CA THR A 444 -32.03 -8.23 14.16
C THR A 444 -32.58 -7.08 13.31
N SER A 445 -33.91 -6.92 13.29
CA SER A 445 -34.59 -5.81 12.60
C SER A 445 -34.89 -4.66 13.58
N PRO A 446 -34.67 -3.38 13.20
CA PRO A 446 -34.12 -2.92 11.93
C PRO A 446 -32.59 -3.06 11.85
N VAL A 447 -32.06 -3.21 10.63
CA VAL A 447 -30.61 -3.32 10.38
C VAL A 447 -30.14 -2.32 9.34
N VAL A 448 -28.99 -1.70 9.59
CA VAL A 448 -28.28 -0.89 8.59
C VAL A 448 -27.42 -1.81 7.72
N GLN A 449 -27.60 -1.70 6.41
CA GLN A 449 -26.72 -2.28 5.43
C GLN A 449 -25.93 -1.17 4.75
N ASP A 450 -24.63 -1.10 5.07
CA ASP A 450 -23.71 -0.13 4.49
C ASP A 450 -22.90 -0.75 3.35
N ALA A 451 -22.90 -0.07 2.20
CA ALA A 451 -22.09 -0.36 1.03
C ALA A 451 -21.19 0.82 0.62
N SER A 452 -20.83 1.69 1.56
CA SER A 452 -19.81 2.74 1.40
C SER A 452 -18.45 2.20 0.95
N GLY A 453 -18.20 0.90 1.16
CA GLY A 453 -17.09 0.15 0.58
C GLY A 453 -17.09 0.04 -0.94
N SER A 454 -18.24 0.20 -1.60
CA SER A 454 -18.34 0.07 -3.07
C SER A 454 -17.37 1.02 -3.80
N TYR A 455 -16.73 0.51 -4.84
CA TYR A 455 -15.70 1.24 -5.57
C TYR A 455 -16.24 1.84 -6.86
N LEU A 456 -15.57 2.90 -7.32
CA LEU A 456 -15.87 3.59 -8.58
C LEU A 456 -17.35 3.96 -8.72
N THR A 457 -18.02 4.28 -7.60
CA THR A 457 -19.48 4.45 -7.53
C THR A 457 -19.87 5.91 -7.35
N GLU A 458 -20.81 6.39 -8.16
CA GLU A 458 -21.41 7.72 -8.03
C GLU A 458 -22.86 7.66 -7.49
N ARG A 459 -23.59 6.58 -7.79
CA ARG A 459 -24.99 6.40 -7.40
C ARG A 459 -25.25 4.99 -6.88
N PHE A 460 -26.09 4.90 -5.85
CA PHE A 460 -26.54 3.66 -5.22
C PHE A 460 -28.04 3.46 -5.45
N ALA A 461 -28.48 2.21 -5.57
CA ALA A 461 -29.88 1.83 -5.58
C ALA A 461 -30.05 0.42 -4.97
N TRP A 462 -30.81 0.33 -3.88
CA TRP A 462 -31.11 -0.89 -3.16
C TRP A 462 -32.53 -1.37 -3.46
N THR A 463 -32.70 -2.67 -3.61
CA THR A 463 -34.02 -3.30 -3.80
C THR A 463 -34.12 -4.60 -3.00
N ILE A 464 -35.34 -4.94 -2.55
CA ILE A 464 -35.65 -6.24 -1.96
C ILE A 464 -36.04 -7.18 -3.11
N VAL A 465 -35.21 -8.20 -3.38
CA VAL A 465 -35.44 -9.19 -4.45
C VAL A 465 -36.37 -10.29 -3.96
N SER A 466 -36.17 -10.77 -2.74
CA SER A 466 -37.05 -11.77 -2.10
C SER A 466 -37.13 -11.54 -0.60
N LYS A 467 -38.23 -12.00 -0.02
CA LYS A 467 -38.56 -11.94 1.42
C LYS A 467 -39.40 -13.16 1.81
N PRO A 468 -39.54 -13.49 3.11
CA PRO A 468 -40.42 -14.56 3.56
C PRO A 468 -41.88 -14.32 3.16
N ASN A 469 -42.64 -15.42 3.05
CA ASN A 469 -44.07 -15.34 2.72
C ASN A 469 -44.83 -14.54 3.78
N ASN A 470 -45.71 -13.65 3.33
CA ASN A 470 -46.50 -12.73 4.16
C ASN A 470 -45.70 -11.69 4.98
N ALA A 471 -44.38 -11.64 4.86
CA ALA A 471 -43.58 -10.63 5.55
C ALA A 471 -43.86 -9.22 5.02
N THR A 472 -43.84 -8.22 5.89
CA THR A 472 -43.74 -6.80 5.52
C THR A 472 -42.30 -6.35 5.67
N ALA A 473 -41.71 -5.82 4.59
CA ALA A 473 -40.37 -5.28 4.62
C ALA A 473 -40.25 -4.01 3.80
N SER A 474 -39.40 -3.09 4.26
CA SER A 474 -39.13 -1.81 3.61
C SER A 474 -37.67 -1.42 3.74
N LEU A 475 -37.19 -0.62 2.78
CA LEU A 475 -35.87 -0.02 2.78
C LEU A 475 -35.99 1.49 2.95
N ALA A 476 -35.41 2.03 4.01
CA ALA A 476 -35.18 3.47 4.13
C ALA A 476 -33.84 3.84 3.50
N ASN A 477 -33.76 5.01 2.86
CA ASN A 477 -32.56 5.50 2.17
C ASN A 477 -32.04 4.58 1.05
N ALA A 478 -32.95 3.96 0.29
CA ALA A 478 -32.60 3.01 -0.77
C ALA A 478 -31.67 3.57 -1.88
N ASN A 479 -31.49 4.89 -1.98
CA ASN A 479 -30.56 5.52 -2.94
C ASN A 479 -29.24 6.01 -2.30
N ALA A 480 -28.99 5.70 -1.03
CA ALA A 480 -27.77 6.04 -0.32
C ALA A 480 -26.81 4.84 -0.23
N ALA A 481 -25.56 5.12 0.13
CA ALA A 481 -24.56 4.07 0.40
C ALA A 481 -24.99 3.15 1.56
N ALA A 482 -25.60 3.72 2.60
CA ALA A 482 -26.20 3.00 3.70
C ALA A 482 -27.74 3.03 3.62
N THR A 483 -28.34 1.84 3.58
CA THR A 483 -29.80 1.64 3.61
C THR A 483 -30.21 0.96 4.91
N THR A 484 -31.43 1.18 5.38
CA THR A 484 -31.96 0.46 6.56
C THR A 484 -33.06 -0.49 6.12
N LEU A 485 -32.89 -1.78 6.41
CA LEU A 485 -33.94 -2.78 6.26
C LEU A 485 -34.77 -2.82 7.55
N THR A 486 -36.09 -2.67 7.40
CA THR A 486 -37.07 -2.97 8.46
C THR A 486 -37.94 -4.11 7.97
N ALA A 487 -37.93 -5.20 8.71
CA ALA A 487 -38.69 -6.42 8.48
C ALA A 487 -39.48 -6.80 9.75
N ASP A 488 -40.68 -7.35 9.57
CA ASP A 488 -41.57 -7.75 10.68
C ASP A 488 -41.59 -9.25 10.97
N THR A 489 -40.93 -10.05 10.12
CA THR A 489 -40.97 -11.51 10.15
C THR A 489 -39.56 -12.08 10.03
N ASP A 490 -39.23 -13.05 10.86
CA ASP A 490 -37.94 -13.75 10.81
C ASP A 490 -37.80 -14.58 9.51
N GLY A 491 -36.58 -14.71 9.02
CA GLY A 491 -36.24 -15.45 7.80
C GLY A 491 -35.34 -14.66 6.83
N ASP A 492 -35.16 -15.22 5.64
CA ASP A 492 -34.20 -14.70 4.66
C ASP A 492 -34.75 -13.56 3.80
N TYR A 493 -34.01 -12.45 3.76
CA TYR A 493 -34.23 -11.31 2.88
C TYR A 493 -33.05 -11.16 1.92
N VAL A 494 -33.30 -11.24 0.62
CA VAL A 494 -32.27 -11.02 -0.40
C VAL A 494 -32.36 -9.59 -0.89
N LEU A 495 -31.33 -8.80 -0.58
CA LEU A 495 -31.18 -7.43 -1.07
C LEU A 495 -30.28 -7.43 -2.31
N GLU A 496 -30.63 -6.61 -3.29
CA GLU A 496 -29.76 -6.31 -4.44
C GLU A 496 -29.32 -4.85 -4.39
N LEU A 497 -28.01 -4.65 -4.45
CA LEU A 497 -27.36 -3.36 -4.62
C LEU A 497 -27.01 -3.19 -6.08
N ARG A 498 -27.51 -2.13 -6.69
CA ARG A 498 -27.04 -1.60 -7.97
C ARG A 498 -26.21 -0.34 -7.74
N VAL A 499 -25.00 -0.33 -8.28
CA VAL A 499 -24.11 0.84 -8.31
C VAL A 499 -23.90 1.32 -9.73
N SER A 500 -23.73 2.63 -9.92
CA SER A 500 -23.47 3.21 -11.24
C SER A 500 -22.53 4.41 -11.21
N ASN A 501 -21.86 4.64 -12.34
CA ASN A 501 -21.05 5.81 -12.65
C ASN A 501 -21.17 6.14 -14.16
N ALA A 502 -20.35 7.07 -14.67
CA ALA A 502 -20.34 7.41 -16.10
C ALA A 502 -19.97 6.24 -17.05
N MET A 503 -19.31 5.19 -16.55
CA MET A 503 -18.85 4.03 -17.33
C MET A 503 -19.85 2.87 -17.35
N GLY A 504 -20.89 2.89 -16.52
CA GLY A 504 -21.95 1.87 -16.53
C GLY A 504 -22.56 1.59 -15.16
N SER A 505 -23.15 0.40 -15.02
CA SER A 505 -23.71 -0.09 -13.76
C SER A 505 -23.42 -1.56 -13.54
N SER A 506 -23.30 -1.94 -12.27
CA SER A 506 -23.08 -3.31 -11.81
C SER A 506 -24.03 -3.62 -10.65
N THR A 507 -24.30 -4.90 -10.42
CA THR A 507 -25.19 -5.37 -9.34
C THR A 507 -24.55 -6.48 -8.53
N ALA A 508 -24.79 -6.52 -7.23
CA ALA A 508 -24.48 -7.65 -6.35
C ALA A 508 -25.61 -7.85 -5.33
N ARG A 509 -25.68 -9.05 -4.76
CA ARG A 509 -26.71 -9.42 -3.79
C ARG A 509 -26.11 -9.80 -2.45
N VAL A 510 -26.86 -9.52 -1.39
CA VAL A 510 -26.58 -9.96 -0.02
C VAL A 510 -27.84 -10.57 0.58
N THR A 511 -27.68 -11.65 1.34
CA THR A 511 -28.77 -12.28 2.09
C THR A 511 -28.63 -11.94 3.56
N LEU A 512 -29.67 -11.30 4.13
CA LEU A 512 -29.78 -11.03 5.55
C LEU A 512 -30.82 -11.98 6.15
N THR A 513 -30.39 -12.82 7.09
CA THR A 513 -31.30 -13.68 7.85
C THR A 513 -31.74 -12.90 9.08
N VAL A 514 -32.99 -12.44 9.09
CA VAL A 514 -33.56 -11.74 10.24
C VAL A 514 -33.96 -12.77 11.29
N ASP A 515 -33.42 -12.64 12.49
CA ASP A 515 -33.74 -13.47 13.65
C ASP A 515 -33.94 -12.58 14.88
N SER A 516 -35.20 -12.39 15.26
CA SER A 516 -35.58 -11.61 16.45
C SER A 516 -35.14 -12.24 17.78
N ALA A 517 -34.79 -13.53 17.79
CA ALA A 517 -34.33 -14.26 18.96
C ALA A 517 -32.79 -14.30 19.11
N MET A 518 -32.05 -13.66 18.20
CA MET A 518 -30.59 -13.58 18.26
C MET A 518 -30.13 -12.86 19.54
N ILE A 519 -29.30 -13.53 20.36
CA ILE A 519 -28.75 -13.00 21.61
C ILE A 519 -27.22 -13.17 21.63
N PRO A 520 -26.45 -12.12 21.95
CA PRO A 520 -26.89 -10.72 22.07
C PRO A 520 -27.37 -10.17 20.72
N ALA A 521 -28.23 -9.15 20.74
CA ALA A 521 -28.59 -8.48 19.50
C ALA A 521 -27.33 -7.77 18.93
N PRO A 522 -27.17 -7.67 17.60
CA PRO A 522 -26.02 -6.98 16.99
C PRO A 522 -25.75 -5.57 17.53
N SER A 523 -26.80 -4.82 17.88
CA SER A 523 -26.70 -3.47 18.47
C SER A 523 -26.21 -3.44 19.92
N GLU A 524 -26.19 -4.58 20.60
CA GLU A 524 -25.77 -4.72 22.00
C GLU A 524 -24.33 -5.25 22.12
N LEU A 525 -23.72 -5.69 21.01
CA LEU A 525 -22.36 -6.21 20.99
C LEU A 525 -21.36 -5.14 21.40
N THR A 526 -20.45 -5.49 22.31
CA THR A 526 -19.36 -4.63 22.77
C THR A 526 -18.04 -5.38 22.79
N PHE A 527 -16.93 -4.64 22.67
CA PHE A 527 -15.61 -5.24 22.78
C PHE A 527 -15.42 -5.99 24.11
N ALA A 528 -15.74 -5.32 25.22
CA ALA A 528 -15.45 -5.81 26.56
C ALA A 528 -16.23 -7.09 26.94
N ASN A 529 -17.48 -7.22 26.49
CA ASN A 529 -18.33 -8.36 26.86
C ASN A 529 -18.25 -9.51 25.87
N ASP A 530 -18.14 -9.20 24.57
CA ASP A 530 -18.37 -10.20 23.52
C ASP A 530 -17.09 -10.50 22.74
N ILE A 531 -16.42 -9.46 22.24
CA ILE A 531 -15.29 -9.63 21.31
C ILE A 531 -14.04 -10.14 22.02
N ARG A 532 -13.79 -9.67 23.24
CA ARG A 532 -12.68 -10.19 24.06
C ARG A 532 -12.80 -11.70 24.27
N ALA A 533 -14.01 -12.22 24.44
CA ALA A 533 -14.24 -13.65 24.58
C ALA A 533 -13.90 -14.40 23.27
N VAL A 534 -14.31 -13.86 22.12
CA VAL A 534 -13.99 -14.42 20.80
C VAL A 534 -12.46 -14.46 20.56
N LEU A 535 -11.73 -13.40 20.93
CA LEU A 535 -10.26 -13.37 20.78
C LEU A 535 -9.52 -14.40 21.63
N ASN A 536 -10.14 -14.81 22.73
CA ASN A 536 -9.63 -15.82 23.66
C ASN A 536 -10.21 -17.21 23.39
N ASP A 537 -11.13 -17.36 22.44
CA ASP A 537 -11.74 -18.65 22.10
C ASP A 537 -10.70 -19.57 21.47
N SER A 538 -10.53 -20.74 22.09
CA SER A 538 -9.58 -21.78 21.66
C SER A 538 -10.29 -23.08 21.28
N SER A 539 -11.60 -23.05 21.08
CA SER A 539 -12.43 -24.21 20.72
C SER A 539 -11.99 -24.90 19.42
N ALA A 540 -11.38 -24.15 18.49
CA ALA A 540 -10.75 -24.66 17.26
C ALA A 540 -9.26 -25.07 17.43
N GLY A 541 -8.74 -25.12 18.65
CA GLY A 541 -7.40 -25.59 19.00
C GLY A 541 -6.36 -24.50 19.26
N ARG A 542 -6.60 -23.24 18.86
CA ARG A 542 -5.80 -22.05 19.22
C ARG A 542 -6.68 -20.80 19.22
N SER A 543 -6.39 -19.85 20.11
CA SER A 543 -7.02 -18.53 20.13
C SER A 543 -6.12 -17.45 19.54
N CYS A 544 -6.68 -16.30 19.16
CA CYS A 544 -5.89 -15.14 18.74
C CYS A 544 -4.88 -14.76 19.83
N ALA A 545 -5.33 -14.64 21.08
CA ALA A 545 -4.49 -14.30 22.23
C ALA A 545 -3.40 -15.34 22.55
N SER A 546 -3.60 -16.61 22.19
CA SER A 546 -2.60 -17.66 22.44
C SER A 546 -1.31 -17.44 21.66
N CYS A 547 -1.41 -16.88 20.44
CA CYS A 547 -0.26 -16.50 19.62
C CYS A 547 0.09 -15.02 19.81
N HIS A 548 -0.90 -14.13 19.89
CA HIS A 548 -0.72 -12.68 19.97
C HIS A 548 -0.61 -12.20 21.43
N ARG A 549 0.50 -12.52 22.09
CA ARG A 549 0.79 -12.05 23.45
C ARG A 549 2.21 -11.50 23.58
N ALA A 550 2.44 -10.60 24.54
CA ALA A 550 3.75 -9.96 24.72
C ALA A 550 4.89 -10.98 24.93
N GLN A 551 4.61 -12.06 25.68
CA GLN A 551 5.52 -13.18 25.90
C GLN A 551 5.12 -14.39 25.05
N SER A 552 5.11 -14.21 23.73
CA SER A 552 4.89 -15.32 22.80
C SER A 552 6.22 -15.89 22.31
N GLU A 553 6.20 -17.13 21.84
CA GLU A 553 7.35 -17.71 21.11
C GLU A 553 7.54 -17.08 19.73
N PHE A 554 6.57 -16.28 19.25
CA PHE A 554 6.58 -15.66 17.94
C PHE A 554 7.16 -14.24 18.04
N LEU A 555 8.44 -14.10 17.68
CA LEU A 555 9.12 -12.80 17.74
C LEU A 555 8.49 -11.76 16.82
N GLY A 556 8.31 -10.56 17.37
CA GLY A 556 7.85 -9.34 16.70
C GLY A 556 6.49 -9.45 16.02
N ILE A 557 5.56 -10.16 16.66
CA ILE A 557 4.13 -10.02 16.35
C ILE A 557 3.72 -8.55 16.49
N PRO A 558 3.00 -7.98 15.49
CA PRO A 558 2.68 -6.56 15.45
C PRO A 558 1.48 -6.16 16.32
N VAL A 559 0.82 -7.10 16.98
CA VAL A 559 -0.40 -6.84 17.77
C VAL A 559 -0.56 -7.86 18.89
N TYR A 560 -0.89 -7.39 20.08
CA TYR A 560 -1.14 -8.23 21.26
C TYR A 560 -2.62 -8.21 21.62
N PHE A 561 -3.23 -9.40 21.64
CA PHE A 561 -4.64 -9.65 21.93
C PHE A 561 -4.90 -10.22 23.32
N ASP A 562 -3.87 -10.38 24.15
CA ASP A 562 -4.01 -10.88 25.50
C ASP A 562 -4.59 -9.83 26.47
N ASP A 563 -5.37 -10.30 27.45
CA ASP A 563 -6.06 -9.43 28.42
C ASP A 563 -5.12 -8.65 29.35
N SER A 564 -3.82 -8.98 29.41
CA SER A 564 -2.85 -8.19 30.18
C SER A 564 -2.42 -6.92 29.46
N ASN A 565 -2.75 -6.80 28.16
CA ASN A 565 -2.44 -5.63 27.36
C ASN A 565 -3.36 -4.44 27.71
N PRO A 566 -2.85 -3.35 28.28
CA PRO A 566 -3.66 -2.18 28.65
C PRO A 566 -4.21 -1.42 27.44
N THR A 567 -3.68 -1.62 26.23
CA THR A 567 -4.17 -1.01 24.98
C THR A 567 -4.92 -2.00 24.09
N LEU A 568 -5.36 -3.13 24.64
CA LEU A 568 -5.98 -4.23 23.89
C LEU A 568 -7.09 -3.77 22.92
N PHE A 569 -8.01 -2.93 23.37
CA PHE A 569 -9.11 -2.45 22.51
C PHE A 569 -8.59 -1.67 21.30
N GLN A 570 -7.58 -0.81 21.49
CA GLN A 570 -6.98 -0.05 20.39
C GLN A 570 -6.29 -0.99 19.39
N ASN A 571 -5.51 -1.93 19.89
CA ASN A 571 -4.85 -2.97 19.08
C ASN A 571 -5.85 -3.78 18.24
N VAL A 572 -7.08 -4.00 18.73
CA VAL A 572 -8.15 -4.69 17.99
C VAL A 572 -8.79 -3.77 16.96
N LEU A 573 -9.13 -2.52 17.34
CA LEU A 573 -9.65 -1.52 16.41
C LEU A 573 -8.68 -1.24 15.26
N GLU A 574 -7.38 -1.32 15.52
CA GLU A 574 -6.34 -1.20 14.52
C GLU A 574 -6.39 -2.25 13.40
N ARG A 575 -7.21 -3.30 13.56
CA ARG A 575 -7.40 -4.37 12.60
C ARG A 575 -8.79 -4.35 11.97
N VAL A 576 -9.55 -3.26 12.15
CA VAL A 576 -10.90 -3.10 11.66
C VAL A 576 -10.95 -2.15 10.46
N ASN A 577 -11.50 -2.62 9.36
CA ASN A 577 -11.82 -1.81 8.19
C ASN A 577 -13.31 -1.45 8.20
N PHE A 578 -13.67 -0.27 8.71
CA PHE A 578 -15.08 0.14 8.80
C PHE A 578 -15.76 0.36 7.45
N ARG A 579 -14.99 0.64 6.39
CA ARG A 579 -15.53 0.88 5.06
C ARG A 579 -15.83 -0.44 4.34
N ASP A 580 -15.01 -1.45 4.57
CA ASP A 580 -15.15 -2.79 4.01
C ASP A 580 -14.91 -3.82 5.14
N PRO A 581 -15.90 -4.00 6.05
CA PRO A 581 -15.78 -4.82 7.25
C PRO A 581 -15.27 -6.22 7.01
N GLU A 582 -15.70 -6.86 5.93
CA GLU A 582 -15.29 -8.19 5.51
C GLU A 582 -13.78 -8.26 5.22
N ASN A 583 -13.21 -7.17 4.71
CA ASN A 583 -11.78 -6.99 4.47
C ASN A 583 -11.07 -6.33 5.67
N SER A 584 -11.58 -6.51 6.90
CA SER A 584 -10.84 -6.20 8.13
C SER A 584 -9.74 -7.22 8.37
N PRO A 585 -8.46 -6.84 8.58
CA PRO A 585 -7.40 -7.77 8.98
C PRO A 585 -7.72 -8.63 10.22
N LEU A 586 -8.69 -8.20 11.04
CA LEU A 586 -9.24 -8.98 12.15
C LEU A 586 -10.04 -10.21 11.69
N LEU A 587 -10.74 -10.12 10.56
CA LEU A 587 -11.64 -11.16 10.03
C LEU A 587 -11.00 -12.08 8.99
N HIS A 588 -9.99 -11.59 8.27
CA HIS A 588 -9.36 -12.32 7.17
C HIS A 588 -7.86 -11.99 7.10
N LYS A 589 -7.08 -12.91 6.54
CA LYS A 589 -5.65 -12.70 6.29
C LYS A 589 -5.43 -12.17 4.86
N PRO A 590 -4.49 -11.23 4.63
CA PRO A 590 -4.24 -10.66 3.31
C PRO A 590 -3.91 -11.65 2.18
N THR A 591 -3.31 -12.81 2.47
CA THR A 591 -3.08 -13.89 1.48
C THR A 591 -3.87 -15.16 1.78
N LYS A 592 -4.79 -15.14 2.75
CA LYS A 592 -5.34 -16.35 3.41
C LYS A 592 -4.27 -17.27 4.06
N LEU A 593 -2.97 -17.01 3.85
CA LEU A 593 -1.84 -17.92 4.16
C LEU A 593 -0.75 -17.29 5.05
N GLN A 594 -0.83 -16.00 5.39
CA GLN A 594 0.28 -15.18 5.92
C GLN A 594 0.56 -15.20 7.44
N HIS A 595 0.09 -16.18 8.19
CA HIS A 595 0.52 -16.33 9.60
C HIS A 595 0.72 -17.80 9.86
N GLY A 596 1.94 -18.20 10.20
CA GLY A 596 2.41 -19.55 10.58
C GLY A 596 1.63 -20.38 11.58
N GLY A 597 0.32 -20.46 11.45
CA GLY A 597 -0.60 -21.04 12.44
C GLY A 597 -2.01 -21.33 11.95
N GLY A 598 -2.29 -21.31 10.64
CA GLY A 598 -3.56 -21.82 10.09
C GLY A 598 -4.72 -20.83 10.04
N ILE A 599 -5.91 -21.29 9.67
CA ILE A 599 -7.13 -20.48 9.58
C ILE A 599 -7.69 -20.30 11.01
N ALA A 600 -7.84 -19.05 11.47
CA ALA A 600 -8.33 -18.76 12.83
C ALA A 600 -9.87 -18.67 12.91
N LEU A 601 -10.53 -18.37 11.78
CA LEU A 601 -11.98 -18.35 11.65
C LEU A 601 -12.35 -19.21 10.43
N ASP A 602 -12.45 -20.53 10.61
CA ASP A 602 -12.88 -21.42 9.52
C ASP A 602 -14.39 -21.34 9.33
N ARG A 603 -14.83 -20.67 8.27
CA ARG A 603 -16.26 -20.49 7.98
C ARG A 603 -17.01 -21.80 7.69
N ALA A 604 -16.31 -22.92 7.49
CA ALA A 604 -16.94 -24.24 7.40
C ALA A 604 -17.27 -24.84 8.78
N ASN A 605 -16.63 -24.36 9.85
CA ASN A 605 -16.95 -24.72 11.23
C ASN A 605 -18.06 -23.79 11.77
N SER A 606 -19.08 -24.38 12.41
CA SER A 606 -20.22 -23.61 12.93
C SER A 606 -19.81 -22.57 13.98
N GLN A 607 -18.96 -22.94 14.93
CA GLN A 607 -18.56 -22.04 16.02
C GLN A 607 -17.70 -20.89 15.49
N ASP A 608 -16.75 -21.18 14.61
CA ASP A 608 -15.91 -20.15 13.98
C ASP A 608 -16.74 -19.23 13.07
N ASN A 609 -17.74 -19.76 12.38
CA ASN A 609 -18.67 -18.95 11.62
C ASN A 609 -19.53 -18.05 12.53
N ASP A 610 -19.95 -18.53 13.70
CA ASP A 610 -20.67 -17.71 14.69
C ASP A 610 -19.77 -16.62 15.28
N ASN A 611 -18.50 -16.94 15.56
CA ASN A 611 -17.48 -15.97 15.96
C ASN A 611 -17.23 -14.92 14.87
N TYR A 612 -17.13 -15.34 13.60
CA TYR A 612 -17.01 -14.44 12.46
C TYR A 612 -18.23 -13.50 12.34
N ILE A 613 -19.46 -14.05 12.44
CA ILE A 613 -20.69 -13.25 12.38
C ILE A 613 -20.74 -12.26 13.55
N THR A 614 -20.33 -12.67 14.75
CA THR A 614 -20.26 -11.81 15.94
C THR A 614 -19.31 -10.64 15.72
N LEU A 615 -18.07 -10.92 15.29
CA LEU A 615 -17.08 -9.89 14.98
C LEU A 615 -17.56 -8.94 13.86
N LEU A 616 -18.12 -9.49 12.78
CA LEU A 616 -18.61 -8.71 11.64
C LEU A 616 -19.78 -7.80 12.04
N ASN A 617 -20.73 -8.31 12.82
CA ASN A 617 -21.85 -7.50 13.32
C ASN A 617 -21.36 -6.40 14.27
N TRP A 618 -20.40 -6.69 15.14
CA TRP A 618 -19.81 -5.67 16.01
C TRP A 618 -19.11 -4.56 15.21
N ILE A 619 -18.29 -4.92 14.21
CA ILE A 619 -17.64 -3.95 13.31
C ILE A 619 -18.68 -3.08 12.61
N ARG A 620 -19.71 -3.70 12.03
CA ARG A 620 -20.78 -3.00 11.29
C ARG A 620 -21.66 -2.12 12.17
N ASN A 621 -21.64 -2.31 13.48
CA ASN A 621 -22.29 -1.45 14.48
C ASN A 621 -21.32 -0.43 15.11
N GLY A 622 -20.20 -0.12 14.45
CA GLY A 622 -19.27 0.93 14.88
C GLY A 622 -18.23 0.47 15.91
N ALA A 623 -18.13 -0.85 16.16
CA ALA A 623 -17.14 -1.46 17.03
C ALA A 623 -17.06 -0.84 18.45
N PRO A 624 -18.19 -0.67 19.18
CA PRO A 624 -18.18 0.00 20.47
C PRO A 624 -17.38 -0.79 21.52
N CYS A 625 -16.69 -0.06 22.42
CA CYS A 625 -15.86 -0.69 23.45
C CYS A 625 -16.69 -1.38 24.55
N GLY A 626 -17.74 -0.72 25.03
CA GLY A 626 -18.48 -1.10 26.24
C GLY A 626 -18.08 -0.25 27.45
N SER A 627 -18.38 -0.74 28.66
CA SER A 627 -18.25 0.01 29.92
C SER A 627 -17.18 -0.51 30.88
N ASP A 628 -16.40 -1.52 30.49
CA ASP A 628 -15.33 -2.07 31.35
C ASP A 628 -14.15 -1.08 31.43
N PRO A 629 -13.90 -0.44 32.58
CA PRO A 629 -12.88 0.61 32.68
C PRO A 629 -11.45 0.09 32.51
N THR A 630 -11.25 -1.23 32.58
CA THR A 630 -9.94 -1.88 32.37
C THR A 630 -9.46 -1.69 30.93
N PHE A 631 -10.39 -1.75 29.97
CA PHE A 631 -10.11 -1.69 28.53
C PHE A 631 -10.70 -0.45 27.88
N CYS A 632 -11.79 0.08 28.45
CA CYS A 632 -12.61 1.16 27.92
C CYS A 632 -12.52 2.39 28.85
N SER A 633 -11.38 3.08 28.85
CA SER A 633 -11.24 4.33 29.61
C SER A 633 -11.92 5.52 28.91
N ALA A 634 -12.44 6.45 29.73
CA ALA A 634 -13.06 7.70 29.31
C ALA A 634 -11.97 8.65 28.76
N GLY A 635 -11.63 8.46 27.49
CA GLY A 635 -10.55 9.15 26.79
C GLY A 635 -10.33 8.61 25.38
N SER A 636 -10.80 7.39 25.08
CA SER A 636 -10.92 6.92 23.71
C SER A 636 -11.98 7.74 22.96
N LEU A 637 -11.59 8.34 21.84
CA LEU A 637 -12.33 9.32 21.03
C LEU A 637 -13.66 8.83 20.42
N HIS A 638 -14.20 7.68 20.83
CA HIS A 638 -15.13 6.88 20.02
C HIS A 638 -16.45 6.50 20.71
N GLN A 639 -16.89 7.24 21.73
CA GLN A 639 -18.29 7.19 22.15
C GLN A 639 -19.15 8.15 21.32
N ARG A 640 -19.45 7.81 20.06
CA ARG A 640 -20.59 8.37 19.32
C ARG A 640 -21.19 7.36 18.36
#